data_AF-A0A364N860-F1
#
_entry.id   AF-A0A364N860-F1
#
_cell.length_a   1.000
_cell.length_b   1.000
_cell.length_c   1.000
_cell.angle_alpha   90.00
_cell.angle_beta   90.00
_cell.angle_gamma   90.00
#
_symmetry.space_group_name_H-M   'P 1'
#
loop_
_entity.id
_entity.type
_entity.pdbx_description
1 polymer ?
#
loop_
_entity_poly.entity_id
_entity_poly.type
_entity_poly.pdbx_seq_one_letter_code
_entity_poly.pdbx_strand_id
1 'polypeptide(L)'
;MVKHHLMIGTWTPPGVIITVAFDDETLQLELVKKTEIPEDEPISWMAFDHQRKNIYGASMKKWSSHEVKSPSEIVHTGSYPMGGHPKANDADTKTRAIFLLPAQKPPYAVYCNPFYDYAGYGNVFSVNPSGHIKENIQNFEYCDKTAIHGMVFDPSETYLYSADMWANRVWCHKKIDDQGRVETVGFTEAPAPKDHPRWVEMHPSGNYLYALMEGGNRICEYVIDPHTKLPIYTHKTYPLIPPGIPNADTMYRSDVCFLNKSANYLFATSRSNSFSLTGYIAAFKIGPSGAIERQICLNPTPTSGGHSNAVSPCPWSDEWLALTDDEKGGIEIYRWQDEFLARVARLEIGEKGFGMNAICYPTPAHSMASKSTPGILYVTMQPKEGLADAQFHDWYQNEHGPNRLRLPFCKNGFRYRATDLENAPGSKEKPEWMAIYDFDELEWLTREPYMKLRSAPAQSQRERDTMKQIFVDRRSYDLLGEWKGSDFKDLQKVENEGEKNVMIAVSFALQDGANEEELKKWYEEEHVPLLQKVPGWRRTRRFVTSYLDLESGHKLEKEFLALHEYAPQNGLGGPEFKAATTTEWCDKIYKDVVKDRKRRVYDLYYTFGAAQRDLQSLSSKDTAPVESTEGLVKTYPAHTTPEQRPVIESFVTTPDGVQLPYRLEGSSDPNAPFLVLANSILVDYGIWDEFVTDFLKLTNNKYRILRYSTRGRNTLPSNSTSPITIHTLTQDVITLLDALRVKKASIVGVSLGGATALNSGLAHPDRISAFVGCDTNAFAPPTNANAWNERVQIAEKEGLKTSSGEPLVGEELAEVTVRRWFVKESYDDAELAKKIQRVKDMVKTNSLPGFRDSVKALHQYDIRDKMAGYQGKGAFLVGAGDGVLPKTMKENMADKLGSGVELKVVEGAGHLPMVERPQEVAQFVAKFLEG
;
A
#
# COMPACT_ATOMS: atom_id res chain seq x y z
N MET A 1 16.49 13.79 25.51
CA MET A 1 16.04 15.19 25.43
C MET A 1 16.05 15.66 23.98
N VAL A 2 14.87 15.72 23.36
CA VAL A 2 14.72 16.10 21.96
C VAL A 2 13.90 17.40 21.90
N LYS A 3 14.54 18.50 21.47
CA LYS A 3 13.90 19.84 21.37
C LYS A 3 13.44 20.14 19.94
N HIS A 4 12.16 19.96 19.66
CA HIS A 4 11.57 20.26 18.35
C HIS A 4 11.43 21.76 18.14
N HIS A 5 11.64 22.28 16.94
CA HIS A 5 11.55 23.72 16.69
C HIS A 5 10.35 24.03 15.78
N LEU A 6 9.69 25.16 16.00
CA LEU A 6 8.61 25.64 15.15
C LEU A 6 8.86 27.08 14.76
N MET A 7 8.57 27.42 13.50
CA MET A 7 8.63 28.77 12.97
C MET A 7 7.21 29.29 12.72
N ILE A 8 6.94 30.51 13.15
CA ILE A 8 5.62 31.15 13.09
C ILE A 8 5.77 32.57 12.55
N GLY A 9 4.83 32.99 11.69
CA GLY A 9 4.76 34.33 11.12
C GLY A 9 3.72 35.24 11.78
N THR A 10 3.55 36.43 11.22
CA THR A 10 2.65 37.48 11.71
C THR A 10 1.64 37.92 10.64
N TRP A 11 0.46 38.38 11.07
CA TRP A 11 -0.58 38.92 10.19
C TRP A 11 -0.27 40.36 9.75
N THR A 12 0.40 41.13 10.61
CA THR A 12 0.63 42.57 10.47
C THR A 12 2.09 42.93 10.68
N PRO A 13 2.56 44.07 10.12
CA PRO A 13 3.90 44.60 10.39
C PRO A 13 4.16 44.87 11.89
N PRO A 14 5.42 44.80 12.34
CA PRO A 14 6.62 44.55 11.53
C PRO A 14 6.77 43.07 11.10
N GLY A 15 7.39 42.85 9.95
CA GLY A 15 7.72 41.51 9.48
C GLY A 15 8.73 40.81 10.39
N VAL A 16 8.36 39.64 10.92
CA VAL A 16 9.23 38.82 11.77
C VAL A 16 8.89 37.34 11.64
N ILE A 17 9.92 36.48 11.64
CA ILE A 17 9.78 35.03 11.82
C ILE A 17 10.17 34.70 13.26
N ILE A 18 9.26 34.08 13.99
CA ILE A 18 9.46 33.72 15.39
C ILE A 18 9.69 32.23 15.49
N THR A 19 10.83 31.84 16.05
CA THR A 19 11.17 30.45 16.34
C THR A 19 10.96 30.13 17.80
N VAL A 20 10.23 29.05 18.08
CA VAL A 20 10.04 28.48 19.41
C VAL A 20 10.59 27.05 19.45
N ALA A 21 11.05 26.60 20.61
CA ALA A 21 11.42 25.22 20.85
C ALA A 21 10.39 24.56 21.77
N PHE A 22 9.97 23.35 21.41
CA PHE A 22 9.15 22.45 22.20
C PHE A 22 10.02 21.28 22.68
N ASP A 23 10.11 21.12 24.00
CA ASP A 23 10.79 19.99 24.63
C ASP A 23 9.76 18.90 24.95
N ASP A 24 9.88 17.75 24.30
CA ASP A 24 8.89 16.66 24.37
C ASP A 24 8.95 15.81 25.64
N GLU A 25 10.03 15.96 26.43
CA GLU A 25 10.19 15.30 27.73
C GLU A 25 9.60 16.15 28.85
N THR A 26 9.91 17.45 28.85
CA THR A 26 9.46 18.39 29.89
C THR A 26 8.10 19.02 29.58
N LEU A 27 7.62 18.89 28.34
CA LEU A 27 6.37 19.46 27.82
C LEU A 27 6.35 20.99 27.95
N GLN A 28 7.45 21.65 27.61
CA GLN A 28 7.60 23.10 27.69
C GLN A 28 7.88 23.73 26.32
N LEU A 29 7.37 24.95 26.15
CA LEU A 29 7.66 25.82 25.00
C LEU A 29 8.54 26.99 25.46
N GLU A 30 9.59 27.28 24.70
CA GLU A 30 10.46 28.43 24.92
C GLU A 30 10.68 29.23 23.63
N LEU A 31 10.75 30.56 23.75
CA LEU A 31 11.13 31.44 22.65
C LEU A 31 12.62 31.26 22.36
N VAL A 32 12.97 30.91 21.12
CA VAL A 32 14.36 30.72 20.68
C VAL A 32 14.89 31.98 20.01
N LYS A 33 14.16 32.48 19.00
CA LYS A 33 14.64 33.60 18.17
C LYS A 33 13.48 34.39 17.58
N LYS A 34 13.66 35.71 17.51
CA LYS A 34 12.91 36.58 16.60
C LYS A 34 13.86 36.97 15.48
N THR A 35 13.55 36.58 14.25
CA THR A 35 14.32 36.91 13.06
C THR A 35 13.59 38.01 12.31
N GLU A 36 14.18 39.20 12.30
CA GLU A 36 13.67 40.33 11.51
C GLU A 36 13.74 40.00 10.01
N ILE A 37 12.67 40.32 9.30
CA ILE A 37 12.56 40.26 7.83
C ILE A 37 12.10 41.66 7.36
N PRO A 38 11.94 41.94 6.04
CA PRO A 38 11.50 43.26 5.60
C PRO A 38 10.21 43.72 6.32
N GLU A 39 10.21 44.95 6.80
CA GLU A 39 9.24 45.46 7.78
C GLU A 39 7.79 45.36 7.28
N ASP A 40 7.57 45.66 6.00
CA ASP A 40 6.29 45.65 5.31
C ASP A 40 5.91 44.28 4.71
N GLU A 41 6.68 43.23 5.02
CA GLU A 41 6.52 41.88 4.48
C GLU A 41 6.20 40.79 5.55
N PRO A 42 5.30 41.03 6.52
CA PRO A 42 4.90 40.02 7.50
C PRO A 42 4.35 38.76 6.80
N ILE A 43 4.75 37.59 7.28
CA ILE A 43 4.39 36.32 6.64
C ILE A 43 3.11 35.77 7.26
N SER A 44 2.00 35.83 6.51
CA SER A 44 0.72 35.24 6.96
C SER A 44 0.58 33.75 6.69
N TRP A 45 1.40 33.22 5.79
CA TRP A 45 1.48 31.79 5.54
C TRP A 45 2.91 31.43 5.16
N MET A 46 3.51 30.47 5.85
CA MET A 46 4.83 29.95 5.53
C MET A 46 4.82 28.44 5.33
N ALA A 47 5.72 27.98 4.48
CA ALA A 47 5.99 26.55 4.26
C ALA A 47 7.48 26.31 4.03
N PHE A 48 7.95 25.13 4.45
CA PHE A 48 9.29 24.65 4.14
C PHE A 48 9.38 24.08 2.72
N ASP A 49 10.57 24.17 2.12
CA ASP A 49 10.94 23.32 1.00
C ASP A 49 11.09 21.85 1.41
N HIS A 50 11.27 20.97 0.43
CA HIS A 50 11.41 19.52 0.62
C HIS A 50 12.56 19.10 1.56
N GLN A 51 13.58 19.94 1.74
CA GLN A 51 14.72 19.69 2.64
C GLN A 51 14.62 20.46 3.97
N ARG A 52 13.61 21.30 4.14
CA ARG A 52 13.50 22.29 5.24
C ARG A 52 14.71 23.21 5.37
N LYS A 53 15.40 23.46 4.26
CA LYS A 53 16.51 24.43 4.15
C LYS A 53 16.04 25.80 3.71
N ASN A 54 14.80 25.91 3.24
CA ASN A 54 14.21 27.18 2.83
C ASN A 54 12.82 27.34 3.41
N ILE A 55 12.50 28.57 3.83
CA ILE A 55 11.13 29.01 4.15
C ILE A 55 10.68 29.95 3.05
N TYR A 56 9.51 29.64 2.48
CA TYR A 56 8.82 30.56 1.59
C TYR A 56 7.65 31.21 2.33
N GLY A 57 7.43 32.51 2.10
CA GLY A 57 6.40 33.27 2.78
C GLY A 57 5.40 33.96 1.83
N ALA A 58 4.12 33.88 2.19
CA ALA A 58 3.07 34.75 1.67
C ALA A 58 3.12 36.09 2.43
N SER A 59 3.84 37.05 1.87
CA SER A 59 4.32 38.28 2.52
C SER A 59 3.64 39.54 1.93
N MET A 60 2.38 39.75 2.25
CA MET A 60 1.58 40.93 1.84
C MET A 60 1.51 41.07 0.33
N LYS A 61 2.36 41.90 -0.27
CA LYS A 61 2.42 42.10 -1.72
C LYS A 61 3.51 41.26 -2.38
N LYS A 62 4.16 40.38 -1.62
CA LYS A 62 5.37 39.64 -2.01
C LYS A 62 5.25 38.15 -1.74
N TRP A 63 5.98 37.39 -2.53
CA TRP A 63 6.40 36.02 -2.26
C TRP A 63 7.84 36.08 -1.77
N SER A 64 8.06 35.81 -0.49
CA SER A 64 9.39 35.93 0.12
C SER A 64 10.08 34.56 0.21
N SER A 65 11.41 34.57 0.18
CA SER A 65 12.28 33.39 0.26
C SER A 65 13.32 33.61 1.35
N HIS A 66 13.57 32.59 2.18
CA HIS A 66 14.51 32.65 3.29
C HIS A 66 15.30 31.35 3.40
N GLU A 67 16.62 31.43 3.52
CA GLU A 67 17.47 30.28 3.82
C GLU A 67 17.44 29.98 5.33
N VAL A 68 17.33 28.71 5.68
CA VAL A 68 17.34 28.21 7.07
C VAL A 68 18.60 27.38 7.27
N LYS A 69 19.55 27.94 8.01
CA LYS A 69 20.79 27.24 8.36
C LYS A 69 20.66 26.51 9.69
N SER A 70 19.87 27.07 10.60
CA SER A 70 19.51 26.46 11.88
C SER A 70 18.23 27.12 12.41
N PRO A 71 17.60 26.58 13.47
CA PRO A 71 16.44 27.23 14.09
C PRO A 71 16.67 28.68 14.53
N SER A 72 17.91 29.08 14.82
CA SER A 72 18.25 30.45 15.24
C SER A 72 18.88 31.30 14.14
N GLU A 73 19.11 30.75 12.94
CA GLU A 73 19.73 31.43 11.80
C GLU A 73 18.88 31.24 10.54
N ILE A 74 18.01 32.22 10.31
CA ILE A 74 17.15 32.34 9.12
C ILE A 74 17.55 33.63 8.40
N VAL A 75 17.85 33.54 7.10
CA VAL A 75 18.37 34.65 6.29
C VAL A 75 17.43 34.93 5.14
N HIS A 76 16.96 36.16 5.01
CA HIS A 76 16.15 36.58 3.86
C HIS A 76 16.96 36.54 2.56
N THR A 77 16.48 35.83 1.54
CA THR A 77 17.16 35.62 0.25
C THR A 77 16.50 36.33 -0.92
N GLY A 78 15.25 36.78 -0.80
CA GLY A 78 14.61 37.65 -1.77
C GLY A 78 13.09 37.76 -1.64
N SER A 79 12.54 38.79 -2.29
CA SER A 79 11.10 39.09 -2.33
C SER A 79 10.63 39.32 -3.76
N TYR A 80 9.61 38.58 -4.17
CA TYR A 80 9.13 38.54 -5.55
C TYR A 80 7.71 39.09 -5.64
N PRO A 81 7.37 39.91 -6.66
CA PRO A 81 6.02 40.44 -6.80
C PRO A 81 5.01 39.34 -7.17
N MET A 82 3.73 39.59 -6.90
CA MET A 82 2.65 38.74 -7.40
C MET A 82 2.57 38.87 -8.93
N GLY A 83 2.39 37.76 -9.65
CA GLY A 83 2.17 37.76 -11.09
C GLY A 83 0.68 37.63 -11.46
N GLY A 84 0.37 37.74 -12.75
CA GLY A 84 -1.00 37.68 -13.26
C GLY A 84 -1.57 39.07 -13.54
N HIS A 85 -2.60 39.48 -12.78
CA HIS A 85 -3.29 40.74 -13.05
C HIS A 85 -2.37 41.97 -12.83
N PRO A 86 -2.34 42.96 -13.76
CA PRO A 86 -1.41 44.10 -13.68
C PRO A 86 -1.49 44.91 -12.38
N LYS A 87 -2.70 45.04 -11.81
CA LYS A 87 -2.96 45.78 -10.57
C LYS A 87 -2.70 45.00 -9.28
N ALA A 88 -2.29 43.74 -9.35
CA ALA A 88 -2.14 42.89 -8.15
C ALA A 88 -1.17 43.51 -7.12
N ASN A 89 -0.10 44.16 -7.60
CA ASN A 89 0.93 44.76 -6.75
C ASN A 89 0.66 46.23 -6.38
N ASP A 90 -0.41 46.84 -6.90
CA ASP A 90 -0.70 48.25 -6.62
C ASP A 90 -1.03 48.42 -5.14
N ALA A 91 -0.44 49.44 -4.51
CA ALA A 91 -0.52 49.67 -3.06
C ALA A 91 -1.94 50.04 -2.58
N ASP A 92 -2.78 50.55 -3.46
CA ASP A 92 -4.18 50.94 -3.19
C ASP A 92 -5.17 49.77 -3.34
N THR A 93 -4.73 48.62 -3.83
CA THR A 93 -5.58 47.42 -3.98
C THR A 93 -5.52 46.53 -2.75
N LYS A 94 -6.63 45.82 -2.47
CA LYS A 94 -6.69 44.85 -1.36
C LYS A 94 -6.00 43.52 -1.66
N THR A 95 -5.50 43.32 -2.87
CA THR A 95 -4.79 42.10 -3.31
C THR A 95 -3.67 41.73 -2.33
N ARG A 96 -3.57 40.47 -1.95
CA ARG A 96 -2.55 40.00 -1.00
C ARG A 96 -2.11 38.58 -1.31
N ALA A 97 -0.83 38.29 -1.16
CA ALA A 97 -0.29 36.94 -1.10
C ALA A 97 -0.88 36.22 0.12
N ILE A 98 -1.62 35.13 -0.09
CA ILE A 98 -2.33 34.43 1.00
C ILE A 98 -1.82 33.02 1.27
N PHE A 99 -1.42 32.30 0.24
CA PHE A 99 -1.06 30.89 0.34
C PHE A 99 0.04 30.55 -0.67
N LEU A 100 0.92 29.65 -0.26
CA LEU A 100 1.89 29.01 -1.15
C LEU A 100 2.06 27.53 -0.80
N LEU A 101 2.45 26.75 -1.80
CA LEU A 101 2.70 25.33 -1.72
C LEU A 101 4.01 24.99 -2.46
N PRO A 102 5.09 24.66 -1.74
CA PRO A 102 6.32 24.15 -2.34
C PRO A 102 6.16 22.68 -2.73
N ALA A 103 6.50 22.33 -3.98
CA ALA A 103 6.54 20.93 -4.42
C ALA A 103 7.63 20.15 -3.65
N GLN A 104 7.29 18.91 -3.31
CA GLN A 104 8.16 17.96 -2.62
C GLN A 104 8.94 17.08 -3.59
N LYS A 105 8.60 17.10 -4.89
CA LYS A 105 9.31 16.39 -5.97
C LYS A 105 9.90 17.37 -6.97
N PRO A 106 10.92 16.93 -7.76
CA PRO A 106 11.45 17.74 -8.84
C PRO A 106 10.34 18.30 -9.76
N PRO A 107 10.48 19.56 -10.19
CA PRO A 107 11.63 20.45 -10.02
C PRO A 107 11.58 21.33 -8.76
N TYR A 108 10.76 20.98 -7.76
CA TYR A 108 10.62 21.72 -6.50
C TYR A 108 10.12 23.16 -6.68
N ALA A 109 9.32 23.40 -7.71
CA ALA A 109 8.66 24.68 -7.95
C ALA A 109 7.73 25.07 -6.78
N VAL A 110 7.50 26.38 -6.61
CA VAL A 110 6.62 26.94 -5.58
C VAL A 110 5.37 27.51 -6.24
N TYR A 111 4.19 27.06 -5.80
CA TYR A 111 2.90 27.43 -6.36
C TYR A 111 2.20 28.38 -5.39
N CYS A 112 1.92 29.60 -5.84
CA CYS A 112 1.51 30.70 -4.98
C CYS A 112 0.19 31.31 -5.42
N ASN A 113 -0.66 31.70 -4.47
CA ASN A 113 -1.99 32.28 -4.74
C ASN A 113 -2.15 33.69 -4.16
N PRO A 114 -2.34 34.72 -4.99
CA PRO A 114 -2.91 35.98 -4.53
C PRO A 114 -4.37 35.78 -4.08
N PHE A 115 -4.88 36.74 -3.33
CA PHE A 115 -6.23 36.72 -2.76
C PHE A 115 -6.81 38.13 -2.70
N TYR A 116 -8.15 38.21 -2.56
CA TYR A 116 -8.97 39.41 -2.69
C TYR A 116 -9.12 39.91 -4.14
N ASP A 117 -9.02 41.22 -4.37
CA ASP A 117 -9.15 41.81 -5.69
C ASP A 117 -8.02 41.32 -6.60
N TYR A 118 -8.25 41.26 -7.92
CA TYR A 118 -7.20 41.00 -8.91
C TYR A 118 -6.42 39.68 -8.71
N ALA A 119 -7.07 38.68 -8.11
CA ALA A 119 -6.47 37.39 -7.71
C ALA A 119 -6.78 36.20 -8.65
N GLY A 120 -7.25 36.47 -9.88
CA GLY A 120 -7.70 35.45 -10.85
C GLY A 120 -6.62 34.52 -11.42
N TYR A 121 -5.43 34.47 -10.83
CA TYR A 121 -4.25 33.77 -11.35
C TYR A 121 -3.51 33.05 -10.22
N GLY A 122 -2.95 31.87 -10.52
CA GLY A 122 -1.89 31.26 -9.71
C GLY A 122 -0.51 31.65 -10.26
N ASN A 123 0.51 31.73 -9.40
CA ASN A 123 1.90 31.99 -9.80
C ASN A 123 2.75 30.73 -9.56
N VAL A 124 3.55 30.34 -10.55
CA VAL A 124 4.53 29.25 -10.42
C VAL A 124 5.92 29.85 -10.44
N PHE A 125 6.68 29.62 -9.38
CA PHE A 125 8.07 30.04 -9.26
C PHE A 125 8.99 28.84 -9.35
N SER A 126 10.03 28.95 -10.19
CA SER A 126 11.14 28.00 -10.16
C SER A 126 12.09 28.31 -9.00
N VAL A 127 12.87 27.32 -8.59
CA VAL A 127 13.91 27.46 -7.57
C VAL A 127 15.30 27.17 -8.14
N ASN A 128 16.32 27.77 -7.56
CA ASN A 128 17.71 27.45 -7.87
C ASN A 128 18.15 26.16 -7.14
N PRO A 129 19.37 25.62 -7.39
CA PRO A 129 19.84 24.40 -6.71
C PRO A 129 19.91 24.49 -5.18
N SER A 130 20.02 25.70 -4.62
CA SER A 130 19.96 25.93 -3.16
C SER A 130 18.52 25.99 -2.63
N GLY A 131 17.51 25.93 -3.50
CA GLY A 131 16.10 26.04 -3.16
C GLY A 131 15.58 27.47 -3.05
N HIS A 132 16.39 28.50 -3.33
CA HIS A 132 15.88 29.88 -3.31
C HIS A 132 14.93 30.08 -4.49
N ILE A 133 13.83 30.82 -4.29
CA ILE A 133 13.00 31.28 -5.41
C ILE A 133 13.91 31.99 -6.42
N LYS A 134 13.75 31.66 -7.71
CA LYS A 134 14.57 32.19 -8.80
C LYS A 134 13.77 33.15 -9.68
N GLU A 135 12.71 32.66 -10.31
CA GLU A 135 11.89 33.44 -11.25
C GLU A 135 10.47 32.89 -11.35
N ASN A 136 9.50 33.77 -11.64
CA ASN A 136 8.14 33.39 -11.98
C ASN A 136 8.12 32.83 -13.41
N ILE A 137 7.81 31.54 -13.55
CA ILE A 137 7.83 30.82 -14.83
C ILE A 137 6.46 30.67 -15.46
N GLN A 138 5.38 30.97 -14.72
CA GLN A 138 4.00 30.88 -15.21
C GLN A 138 3.04 31.67 -14.30
N ASN A 139 2.12 32.41 -14.92
CA ASN A 139 0.89 32.88 -14.28
C ASN A 139 -0.29 32.18 -14.96
N PHE A 140 -0.83 31.14 -14.35
CA PHE A 140 -1.94 30.38 -14.92
C PHE A 140 -3.27 30.95 -14.45
N GLU A 141 -4.25 31.03 -15.36
CA GLU A 141 -5.55 31.66 -15.13
C GLU A 141 -6.54 30.71 -14.46
N TYR A 142 -7.39 31.27 -13.60
CA TYR A 142 -8.60 30.63 -13.09
C TYR A 142 -9.84 31.34 -13.67
N CYS A 143 -10.45 32.26 -12.92
CA CYS A 143 -11.48 33.18 -13.40
C CYS A 143 -11.44 34.51 -12.63
N ASP A 144 -12.17 35.53 -13.10
CA ASP A 144 -12.16 36.89 -12.50
C ASP A 144 -12.61 36.93 -11.03
N LYS A 145 -13.45 35.98 -10.60
CA LYS A 145 -13.98 35.90 -9.23
C LYS A 145 -13.12 35.02 -8.32
N THR A 146 -12.06 34.43 -8.83
CA THR A 146 -11.27 33.46 -8.07
C THR A 146 -10.61 34.09 -6.85
N ALA A 147 -10.67 33.36 -5.74
CA ALA A 147 -9.91 33.64 -4.54
C ALA A 147 -9.44 32.30 -3.95
N ILE A 148 -8.29 31.81 -4.41
CA ILE A 148 -7.71 30.54 -3.94
C ILE A 148 -7.05 30.75 -2.58
N HIS A 149 -7.44 29.97 -1.58
CA HIS A 149 -6.86 30.08 -0.23
C HIS A 149 -6.03 28.86 0.19
N GLY A 150 -6.16 27.73 -0.52
CA GLY A 150 -5.40 26.52 -0.22
C GLY A 150 -5.29 25.62 -1.44
N MET A 151 -4.19 24.89 -1.55
CA MET A 151 -3.96 23.89 -2.60
C MET A 151 -3.28 22.66 -2.03
N VAL A 152 -3.45 21.53 -2.72
CA VAL A 152 -2.74 20.29 -2.41
C VAL A 152 -2.45 19.53 -3.71
N PHE A 153 -1.31 18.86 -3.77
CA PHE A 153 -1.00 17.92 -4.85
C PHE A 153 -1.61 16.54 -4.58
N ASP A 154 -1.88 15.78 -5.64
CA ASP A 154 -1.97 14.33 -5.52
C ASP A 154 -0.60 13.74 -5.10
N PRO A 155 -0.54 12.51 -4.55
CA PRO A 155 0.72 11.94 -4.07
C PRO A 155 1.82 11.85 -5.14
N SER A 156 1.46 11.80 -6.43
CA SER A 156 2.44 11.79 -7.51
C SER A 156 3.02 13.17 -7.84
N GLU A 157 2.40 14.26 -7.35
CA GLU A 157 2.61 15.65 -7.77
C GLU A 157 2.44 15.86 -9.28
N THR A 158 1.45 15.19 -9.84
CA THR A 158 1.03 15.35 -11.24
C THR A 158 -0.20 16.24 -11.35
N TYR A 159 -1.09 16.21 -10.35
CA TYR A 159 -2.33 16.99 -10.33
C TYR A 159 -2.40 17.88 -9.09
N LEU A 160 -2.70 19.15 -9.29
CA LEU A 160 -2.84 20.18 -8.27
C LEU A 160 -4.32 20.53 -8.09
N TYR A 161 -4.82 20.46 -6.86
CA TYR A 161 -6.19 20.80 -6.51
C TYR A 161 -6.21 22.12 -5.75
N SER A 162 -7.10 23.03 -6.14
CA SER A 162 -7.16 24.39 -5.59
C SER A 162 -8.53 24.73 -5.04
N ALA A 163 -8.61 25.11 -3.77
CA ALA A 163 -9.84 25.51 -3.09
C ALA A 163 -10.16 26.99 -3.38
N ASP A 164 -11.21 27.24 -4.17
CA ASP A 164 -11.64 28.58 -4.58
C ASP A 164 -12.84 29.04 -3.77
N MET A 165 -12.60 29.98 -2.86
CA MET A 165 -13.61 30.44 -1.92
C MET A 165 -14.72 31.22 -2.60
N TRP A 166 -14.36 32.16 -3.47
CA TRP A 166 -15.30 33.12 -4.05
C TRP A 166 -15.96 32.62 -5.34
N ALA A 167 -15.26 31.78 -6.12
CA ALA A 167 -15.89 31.05 -7.22
C ALA A 167 -16.61 29.77 -6.75
N ASN A 168 -16.55 29.46 -5.44
CA ASN A 168 -17.23 28.37 -4.74
C ASN A 168 -17.02 26.99 -5.39
N ARG A 169 -15.77 26.63 -5.68
CA ARG A 169 -15.40 25.39 -6.41
C ARG A 169 -14.02 24.88 -6.02
N VAL A 170 -13.72 23.64 -6.41
CA VAL A 170 -12.38 23.05 -6.34
C VAL A 170 -11.86 22.85 -7.76
N TRP A 171 -10.77 23.53 -8.11
CA TRP A 171 -10.11 23.38 -9.41
C TRP A 171 -9.17 22.19 -9.42
N CYS A 172 -8.91 21.65 -10.61
CA CYS A 172 -7.89 20.65 -10.88
C CYS A 172 -6.99 21.13 -12.02
N HIS A 173 -5.69 21.08 -11.80
CA HIS A 173 -4.66 21.38 -12.77
C HIS A 173 -3.72 20.19 -12.91
N LYS A 174 -3.12 20.01 -14.08
CA LYS A 174 -2.11 18.98 -14.35
C LYS A 174 -0.76 19.63 -14.59
N LYS A 175 0.30 19.11 -13.97
CA LYS A 175 1.69 19.50 -14.24
C LYS A 175 2.11 18.96 -15.62
N ILE A 176 2.57 19.85 -16.50
CA ILE A 176 2.76 19.56 -17.94
C ILE A 176 4.21 19.44 -18.39
N ASP A 177 5.16 19.89 -17.57
CA ASP A 177 6.58 19.89 -17.93
C ASP A 177 7.49 19.60 -16.72
N ASP A 178 8.78 19.47 -17.01
CA ASP A 178 9.85 19.27 -16.03
C ASP A 178 10.28 20.57 -15.34
N GLN A 179 9.67 21.71 -15.67
CA GLN A 179 9.84 22.99 -14.96
C GLN A 179 8.72 23.25 -13.93
N GLY A 180 7.66 22.45 -13.94
CA GLY A 180 6.56 22.52 -12.99
C GLY A 180 5.41 23.43 -13.43
N ARG A 181 5.32 23.79 -14.71
CA ARG A 181 4.15 24.50 -15.23
C ARG A 181 2.93 23.60 -15.20
N VAL A 182 1.76 24.21 -15.15
CA VAL A 182 0.47 23.52 -15.06
C VAL A 182 -0.51 23.94 -16.15
N GLU A 183 -1.45 23.06 -16.48
CA GLU A 183 -2.61 23.34 -17.33
C GLU A 183 -3.91 22.99 -16.60
N THR A 184 -4.99 23.73 -16.87
CA THR A 184 -6.29 23.46 -16.25
C THR A 184 -6.91 22.18 -16.82
N VAL A 185 -7.32 21.28 -15.94
CA VAL A 185 -8.09 20.06 -16.28
C VAL A 185 -9.59 20.35 -16.20
N GLY A 186 -10.02 21.02 -15.13
CA GLY A 186 -11.42 21.35 -14.89
C GLY A 186 -11.67 21.79 -13.44
N PHE A 187 -12.92 21.76 -13.01
CA PHE A 187 -13.31 22.07 -11.63
C PHE A 187 -14.57 21.29 -11.22
N THR A 188 -14.77 21.19 -9.91
CA THR A 188 -16.00 20.68 -9.29
C THR A 188 -16.62 21.79 -8.43
N GLU A 189 -17.89 22.11 -8.65
CA GLU A 189 -18.62 23.08 -7.82
C GLU A 189 -18.77 22.58 -6.38
N ALA A 190 -18.72 23.48 -5.40
CA ALA A 190 -18.95 23.12 -4.01
C ALA A 190 -20.42 22.67 -3.79
N PRO A 191 -20.70 21.81 -2.80
CA PRO A 191 -22.01 21.18 -2.67
C PRO A 191 -23.15 22.15 -2.34
N ALA A 192 -22.86 23.28 -1.67
CA ALA A 192 -23.81 24.32 -1.34
C ALA A 192 -23.31 25.71 -1.75
N PRO A 193 -24.22 26.67 -2.06
CA PRO A 193 -23.86 28.01 -2.54
C PRO A 193 -23.05 28.87 -1.57
N LYS A 194 -23.03 28.52 -0.27
CA LYS A 194 -22.34 29.26 0.79
C LYS A 194 -21.19 28.46 1.41
N ASP A 195 -20.75 27.38 0.77
CA ASP A 195 -19.68 26.55 1.31
C ASP A 195 -18.34 27.30 1.34
N HIS A 196 -17.96 27.89 0.22
CA HIS A 196 -16.69 28.62 0.02
C HIS A 196 -15.47 27.75 0.37
N PRO A 197 -15.07 26.80 -0.51
CA PRO A 197 -13.88 25.98 -0.30
C PRO A 197 -12.64 26.84 0.01
N ARG A 198 -12.05 26.67 1.20
CA ARG A 198 -10.87 27.42 1.66
C ARG A 198 -9.62 26.57 1.73
N TRP A 199 -9.77 25.31 2.15
CA TRP A 199 -8.66 24.37 2.28
C TRP A 199 -8.99 23.06 1.58
N VAL A 200 -7.95 22.40 1.09
CA VAL A 200 -8.03 21.02 0.58
C VAL A 200 -6.86 20.22 1.12
N GLU A 201 -7.12 18.97 1.45
CA GLU A 201 -6.12 18.01 1.92
C GLU A 201 -6.28 16.69 1.16
N MET A 202 -5.18 16.03 0.84
CA MET A 202 -5.15 14.84 -0.01
C MET A 202 -4.73 13.62 0.80
N HIS A 203 -5.51 12.54 0.70
CA HIS A 203 -5.09 11.28 1.28
C HIS A 203 -3.89 10.69 0.51
N PRO A 204 -2.90 10.05 1.17
CA PRO A 204 -1.73 9.46 0.51
C PRO A 204 -2.04 8.39 -0.55
N SER A 205 -3.25 7.82 -0.56
CA SER A 205 -3.68 6.91 -1.64
C SER A 205 -3.95 7.64 -2.96
N GLY A 206 -4.18 8.96 -2.93
CA GLY A 206 -4.63 9.75 -4.07
C GLY A 206 -6.10 9.56 -4.43
N ASN A 207 -6.83 8.74 -3.68
CA ASN A 207 -8.23 8.38 -3.97
C ASN A 207 -9.24 9.33 -3.32
N TYR A 208 -8.87 10.04 -2.26
CA TYR A 208 -9.77 10.89 -1.50
C TYR A 208 -9.17 12.28 -1.27
N LEU A 209 -10.01 13.28 -1.42
CA LEU A 209 -9.73 14.68 -1.16
C LEU A 209 -10.73 15.19 -0.11
N TYR A 210 -10.23 15.87 0.91
CA TYR A 210 -11.06 16.52 1.92
C TYR A 210 -11.05 18.02 1.64
N ALA A 211 -12.22 18.59 1.36
CA ALA A 211 -12.35 20.03 1.17
C ALA A 211 -13.02 20.66 2.40
N LEU A 212 -12.34 21.62 3.00
CA LEU A 212 -12.85 22.44 4.09
C LEU A 212 -13.57 23.66 3.52
N MET A 213 -14.81 23.85 3.99
CA MET A 213 -15.73 24.90 3.54
C MET A 213 -15.75 26.02 4.57
N GLU A 214 -15.21 27.20 4.25
CA GLU A 214 -15.11 28.32 5.21
C GLU A 214 -16.49 28.78 5.67
N GLY A 215 -17.37 29.11 4.72
CA GLY A 215 -18.73 29.60 5.01
C GLY A 215 -19.66 28.47 5.44
N GLY A 216 -19.46 27.27 4.89
CA GLY A 216 -20.23 26.07 5.23
C GLY A 216 -19.91 25.49 6.60
N ASN A 217 -18.79 25.91 7.21
CA ASN A 217 -18.27 25.42 8.48
C ASN A 217 -18.25 23.89 8.62
N ARG A 218 -17.73 23.22 7.60
CA ARG A 218 -17.76 21.75 7.47
C ARG A 218 -16.62 21.23 6.61
N ILE A 219 -16.29 19.95 6.80
CA ILE A 219 -15.53 19.15 5.83
C ILE A 219 -16.50 18.48 4.87
N CYS A 220 -16.17 18.47 3.59
CA CYS A 220 -16.82 17.64 2.58
C CYS A 220 -15.82 16.61 2.04
N GLU A 221 -16.22 15.34 2.01
CA GLU A 221 -15.42 14.24 1.48
C GLU A 221 -15.65 14.10 -0.04
N TYR A 222 -14.56 14.03 -0.79
CA TYR A 222 -14.57 13.77 -2.23
C TYR A 222 -13.76 12.51 -2.55
N VAL A 223 -14.22 11.74 -3.52
CA VAL A 223 -13.44 10.68 -4.16
C VAL A 223 -12.86 11.22 -5.46
N ILE A 224 -11.60 10.92 -5.77
CA ILE A 224 -10.97 11.34 -7.02
C ILE A 224 -11.39 10.37 -8.12
N ASP A 225 -11.96 10.89 -9.21
CA ASP A 225 -12.23 10.10 -10.41
C ASP A 225 -10.91 9.64 -11.04
N PRO A 226 -10.64 8.33 -11.17
CA PRO A 226 -9.39 7.85 -11.72
C PRO A 226 -9.19 8.22 -13.20
N HIS A 227 -10.25 8.53 -13.94
CA HIS A 227 -10.20 8.90 -15.35
C HIS A 227 -10.03 10.40 -15.56
N THR A 228 -10.97 11.19 -15.02
CA THR A 228 -10.95 12.66 -15.22
C THR A 228 -10.01 13.38 -14.25
N LYS A 229 -9.66 12.73 -13.14
CA LYS A 229 -8.93 13.31 -12.00
C LYS A 229 -9.66 14.43 -11.28
N LEU A 230 -10.93 14.66 -11.60
CA LEU A 230 -11.75 15.62 -10.87
C LEU A 230 -12.24 15.02 -9.55
N PRO A 231 -12.32 15.82 -8.48
CA PRO A 231 -12.91 15.37 -7.22
C PRO A 231 -14.43 15.25 -7.39
N ILE A 232 -15.01 14.11 -7.02
CA ILE A 232 -16.45 13.83 -7.03
C ILE A 232 -16.96 13.82 -5.58
N TYR A 233 -17.94 14.67 -5.28
CA TYR A 233 -18.50 14.77 -3.94
C TYR A 233 -19.20 13.47 -3.53
N THR A 234 -18.83 12.92 -2.37
CA THR A 234 -19.37 11.65 -1.87
C THR A 234 -20.71 11.79 -1.15
N HIS A 235 -21.23 13.01 -1.03
CA HIS A 235 -22.38 13.37 -0.19
C HIS A 235 -22.16 13.24 1.32
N LYS A 236 -20.93 12.94 1.78
CA LYS A 236 -20.60 12.97 3.20
C LYS A 236 -20.03 14.33 3.61
N THR A 237 -20.46 14.79 4.78
CA THR A 237 -19.99 16.03 5.37
C THR A 237 -19.98 15.94 6.88
N TYR A 238 -19.08 16.69 7.51
CA TYR A 238 -18.92 16.71 8.95
C TYR A 238 -18.78 18.14 9.47
N PRO A 239 -19.50 18.51 10.54
CA PRO A 239 -19.51 19.88 11.05
C PRO A 239 -18.17 20.25 11.71
N LEU A 240 -17.73 21.50 11.54
CA LEU A 240 -16.54 22.08 12.19
C LEU A 240 -16.90 23.10 13.27
N ILE A 241 -18.19 23.25 13.56
CA ILE A 241 -18.75 24.00 14.69
C ILE A 241 -19.94 23.21 15.25
N PRO A 242 -20.34 23.42 16.52
CA PRO A 242 -21.49 22.73 17.08
C PRO A 242 -22.75 22.93 16.22
N PRO A 243 -23.47 21.84 15.87
CA PRO A 243 -24.69 21.94 15.10
C PRO A 243 -25.75 22.81 15.79
N GLY A 244 -26.51 23.58 15.00
CA GLY A 244 -27.66 24.36 15.49
C GLY A 244 -27.34 25.77 15.98
N ILE A 245 -26.10 26.26 15.85
CA ILE A 245 -25.77 27.66 16.15
C ILE A 245 -26.48 28.60 15.15
N PRO A 246 -27.32 29.54 15.61
CA PRO A 246 -27.98 30.51 14.74
C PRO A 246 -26.96 31.44 14.07
N ASN A 247 -27.18 31.80 12.80
CA ASN A 247 -26.33 32.71 12.02
C ASN A 247 -24.84 32.29 11.95
N ALA A 248 -24.59 30.97 12.03
CA ALA A 248 -23.26 30.39 12.04
C ALA A 248 -22.34 30.88 10.91
N ASP A 249 -22.87 31.07 9.70
CA ASP A 249 -22.14 31.54 8.52
C ASP A 249 -21.59 32.97 8.65
N THR A 250 -22.15 33.77 9.57
CA THR A 250 -21.67 35.13 9.89
C THR A 250 -20.80 35.19 11.14
N MET A 251 -20.92 34.19 12.01
CA MET A 251 -20.19 34.13 13.29
C MET A 251 -18.90 33.32 13.21
N TYR A 252 -18.85 32.32 12.34
CA TYR A 252 -17.75 31.36 12.25
C TYR A 252 -17.23 31.22 10.84
N ARG A 253 -15.93 30.97 10.74
CA ARG A 253 -15.22 30.67 9.50
C ARG A 253 -14.32 29.47 9.73
N SER A 254 -14.51 28.40 8.99
CA SER A 254 -13.57 27.27 9.05
C SER A 254 -12.21 27.67 8.46
N ASP A 255 -11.12 27.15 9.02
CA ASP A 255 -9.77 27.64 8.73
C ASP A 255 -8.92 26.67 7.90
N VAL A 256 -8.34 25.64 8.52
CA VAL A 256 -7.46 24.66 7.85
C VAL A 256 -7.82 23.21 8.21
N CYS A 257 -7.40 22.27 7.36
CA CYS A 257 -7.44 20.85 7.69
C CYS A 257 -6.16 20.14 7.21
N PHE A 258 -5.67 19.20 8.01
CA PHE A 258 -4.43 18.47 7.74
C PHE A 258 -4.51 17.04 8.23
N LEU A 259 -3.94 16.12 7.46
CA LEU A 259 -3.67 14.77 7.92
C LEU A 259 -2.47 14.76 8.86
N ASN A 260 -2.45 13.82 9.80
CA ASN A 260 -1.25 13.53 10.58
C ASN A 260 -0.28 12.61 9.83
N LYS A 261 0.89 12.32 10.41
CA LYS A 261 1.98 11.60 9.73
C LYS A 261 1.57 10.25 9.13
N SER A 262 0.75 9.47 9.83
CA SER A 262 0.26 8.17 9.35
C SER A 262 -0.93 8.27 8.40
N ALA A 263 -1.52 9.46 8.26
CA ALA A 263 -2.79 9.70 7.58
C ALA A 263 -4.00 8.94 8.14
N ASN A 264 -3.88 8.38 9.36
CA ASN A 264 -5.01 7.74 10.04
C ASN A 264 -5.96 8.74 10.68
N TYR A 265 -5.55 10.01 10.82
CA TYR A 265 -6.36 11.07 11.42
C TYR A 265 -6.26 12.35 10.61
N LEU A 266 -7.40 13.04 10.48
CA LEU A 266 -7.50 14.38 9.92
C LEU A 266 -7.87 15.33 11.06
N PHE A 267 -7.15 16.44 11.20
CA PHE A 267 -7.47 17.52 12.12
C PHE A 267 -7.96 18.71 11.32
N ALA A 268 -8.99 19.40 11.81
CA ALA A 268 -9.51 20.60 11.16
C ALA A 268 -9.98 21.61 12.20
N THR A 269 -9.94 22.89 11.85
CA THR A 269 -10.30 23.97 12.77
C THR A 269 -11.28 24.96 12.18
N SER A 270 -11.96 25.68 13.06
CA SER A 270 -12.78 26.85 12.73
C SER A 270 -12.56 27.97 13.73
N ARG A 271 -12.62 29.21 13.25
CA ARG A 271 -12.44 30.41 14.06
C ARG A 271 -13.73 31.20 14.16
N SER A 272 -13.86 31.97 15.23
CA SER A 272 -14.97 32.90 15.44
C SER A 272 -14.59 34.30 14.95
N ASN A 273 -15.58 35.03 14.44
CA ASN A 273 -15.46 36.45 14.06
C ASN A 273 -15.52 37.42 15.25
N SER A 274 -15.81 36.92 16.45
CA SER A 274 -15.80 37.70 17.71
C SER A 274 -14.88 37.06 18.75
N PHE A 275 -14.08 37.89 19.42
CA PHE A 275 -13.23 37.49 20.54
C PHE A 275 -14.04 37.11 21.80
N SER A 276 -15.35 37.40 21.82
CA SER A 276 -16.25 36.94 22.88
C SER A 276 -16.68 35.48 22.74
N LEU A 277 -16.26 34.79 21.68
CA LEU A 277 -16.62 33.41 21.36
C LEU A 277 -15.36 32.59 21.10
N THR A 278 -15.43 31.31 21.42
CA THR A 278 -14.40 30.31 21.11
C THR A 278 -14.44 29.89 19.63
N GLY A 279 -13.31 29.51 19.06
CA GLY A 279 -13.23 28.68 17.85
C GLY A 279 -13.39 27.19 18.18
N TYR A 280 -13.15 26.31 17.22
CA TYR A 280 -13.22 24.87 17.42
C TYR A 280 -12.11 24.11 16.70
N ILE A 281 -11.73 22.97 17.28
CA ILE A 281 -10.87 21.96 16.68
C ILE A 281 -11.63 20.63 16.62
N ALA A 282 -11.59 19.99 15.46
CA ALA A 282 -12.16 18.69 15.21
C ALA A 282 -11.06 17.69 14.83
N ALA A 283 -11.26 16.43 15.23
CA ALA A 283 -10.45 15.32 14.77
C ALA A 283 -11.36 14.27 14.12
N PHE A 284 -10.88 13.65 13.05
CA PHE A 284 -11.59 12.64 12.29
C PHE A 284 -10.74 11.38 12.19
N LYS A 285 -11.38 10.22 12.28
CA LYS A 285 -10.75 8.95 11.95
C LYS A 285 -10.82 8.77 10.45
N ILE A 286 -9.66 8.53 9.84
CA ILE A 286 -9.53 8.25 8.41
C ILE A 286 -9.28 6.75 8.25
N GLY A 287 -10.09 6.12 7.41
CA GLY A 287 -9.95 4.72 7.05
C GLY A 287 -8.83 4.53 6.02
N PRO A 288 -8.30 3.31 5.88
CA PRO A 288 -7.13 3.03 5.03
C PRO A 288 -7.33 3.36 3.54
N SER A 289 -8.58 3.44 3.05
CA SER A 289 -8.89 3.88 1.68
C SER A 289 -8.74 5.39 1.48
N GLY A 290 -8.85 6.17 2.56
CA GLY A 290 -8.97 7.63 2.59
C GLY A 290 -10.38 8.14 2.88
N ALA A 291 -11.38 7.27 3.13
CA ALA A 291 -12.68 7.74 3.57
C ALA A 291 -12.66 8.19 5.05
N ILE A 292 -13.42 9.23 5.39
CA ILE A 292 -13.69 9.60 6.78
C ILE A 292 -14.62 8.55 7.39
N GLU A 293 -14.16 7.85 8.42
CA GLU A 293 -14.95 6.85 9.15
C GLU A 293 -15.92 7.52 10.12
N ARG A 294 -15.41 8.46 10.91
CA ARG A 294 -16.19 9.22 11.90
C ARG A 294 -15.46 10.49 12.33
N GLN A 295 -16.24 11.44 12.85
CA GLN A 295 -15.73 12.54 13.65
C GLN A 295 -15.50 12.05 15.09
N ILE A 296 -14.27 12.19 15.57
CA ILE A 296 -13.83 11.72 16.90
C ILE A 296 -14.23 12.76 17.95
N CYS A 297 -13.87 14.02 17.71
CA CYS A 297 -14.17 15.10 18.62
C CYS A 297 -14.45 16.41 17.86
N LEU A 298 -15.08 17.34 18.58
CA LEU A 298 -15.29 18.73 18.17
C LEU A 298 -15.24 19.57 19.46
N ASN A 299 -14.06 20.08 19.76
CA ASN A 299 -13.76 20.73 21.03
C ASN A 299 -13.57 22.24 20.83
N PRO A 300 -14.00 23.08 21.79
CA PRO A 300 -13.73 24.51 21.74
C PRO A 300 -12.22 24.80 21.88
N THR A 301 -11.72 25.79 21.15
CA THR A 301 -10.33 26.27 21.30
C THR A 301 -10.23 27.36 22.38
N PRO A 302 -9.06 27.61 22.98
CA PRO A 302 -8.95 28.56 24.10
C PRO A 302 -9.31 30.01 23.77
N THR A 303 -9.27 30.40 22.49
CA THR A 303 -9.64 31.73 21.98
C THR A 303 -10.57 31.59 20.78
N SER A 304 -10.97 32.72 20.18
CA SER A 304 -11.69 32.73 18.89
C SER A 304 -10.83 32.18 17.74
N GLY A 305 -9.51 32.17 17.90
CA GLY A 305 -8.54 31.92 16.83
C GLY A 305 -8.14 33.16 16.03
N GLY A 306 -8.91 34.26 16.13
CA GLY A 306 -8.69 35.50 15.38
C GLY A 306 -8.69 35.29 13.85
N HIS A 307 -7.59 35.61 13.20
CA HIS A 307 -7.34 35.35 11.78
C HIS A 307 -6.77 33.95 11.50
N SER A 308 -6.35 33.22 12.54
CA SER A 308 -5.76 31.88 12.47
C SER A 308 -6.69 30.82 13.09
N ASN A 309 -6.28 30.19 14.19
CA ASN A 309 -6.69 28.85 14.61
C ASN A 309 -6.10 27.73 13.74
N ALA A 310 -4.98 28.00 13.05
CA ALA A 310 -4.36 27.03 12.17
C ALA A 310 -3.75 25.88 12.98
N VAL A 311 -4.20 24.65 12.71
CA VAL A 311 -3.61 23.42 13.23
C VAL A 311 -2.47 22.96 12.33
N SER A 312 -1.39 22.48 12.91
CA SER A 312 -0.25 21.90 12.19
C SER A 312 0.19 20.59 12.85
N PRO A 313 -0.25 19.43 12.36
CA PRO A 313 0.25 18.13 12.80
C PRO A 313 1.76 18.00 12.61
N CYS A 314 2.42 17.25 13.48
CA CYS A 314 3.84 16.97 13.37
C CYS A 314 4.13 16.12 12.12
N PRO A 315 5.07 16.53 11.25
CA PRO A 315 5.30 15.84 9.99
C PRO A 315 6.10 14.52 10.12
N TRP A 316 6.49 14.12 11.32
CA TRP A 316 7.26 12.90 11.61
C TRP A 316 6.69 12.08 12.78
N SER A 317 5.61 12.52 13.42
CA SER A 317 4.92 11.79 14.48
C SER A 317 3.42 12.05 14.45
N ASP A 318 2.63 11.05 14.80
CA ASP A 318 1.19 11.18 15.00
C ASP A 318 0.82 11.87 16.32
N GLU A 319 1.78 11.95 17.23
CA GLU A 319 1.56 12.29 18.64
C GLU A 319 1.39 13.79 18.87
N TRP A 320 2.02 14.64 18.06
CA TRP A 320 2.11 16.07 18.34
C TRP A 320 1.40 16.88 17.26
N LEU A 321 0.71 17.93 17.69
CA LEU A 321 0.19 18.97 16.80
C LEU A 321 0.31 20.35 17.45
N ALA A 322 0.61 21.34 16.62
CA ALA A 322 0.64 22.73 16.99
C ALA A 322 -0.70 23.41 16.65
N LEU A 323 -1.06 24.44 17.41
CA LEU A 323 -2.17 25.34 17.10
C LEU A 323 -1.77 26.78 17.41
N THR A 324 -2.02 27.70 16.48
CA THR A 324 -1.71 29.13 16.63
C THR A 324 -2.95 30.00 16.69
N ASP A 325 -2.87 31.10 17.45
CA ASP A 325 -3.90 32.13 17.50
C ASP A 325 -3.30 33.54 17.56
N ASP A 326 -3.88 34.49 16.81
CA ASP A 326 -3.46 35.91 16.83
C ASP A 326 -4.35 36.83 17.67
N GLU A 327 -5.35 36.26 18.37
CA GLU A 327 -6.14 37.01 19.36
C GLU A 327 -5.30 37.36 20.58
N LYS A 328 -4.60 36.35 21.13
CA LYS A 328 -3.67 36.51 22.27
C LYS A 328 -2.21 36.34 21.87
N GLY A 329 -1.95 35.99 20.61
CA GLY A 329 -0.60 35.71 20.12
C GLY A 329 -0.05 34.41 20.73
N GLY A 330 -0.82 33.33 20.68
CA GLY A 330 -0.47 32.04 21.28
C GLY A 330 0.09 31.03 20.27
N ILE A 331 1.04 30.21 20.74
CA ILE A 331 1.37 28.90 20.17
C ILE A 331 1.10 27.83 21.23
N GLU A 332 0.33 26.82 20.87
CA GLU A 332 -0.01 25.68 21.71
C GLU A 332 0.49 24.39 21.09
N ILE A 333 0.93 23.45 21.93
CA ILE A 333 1.19 22.07 21.54
C ILE A 333 0.17 21.17 22.22
N TYR A 334 -0.44 20.30 21.44
CA TYR A 334 -1.32 19.24 21.92
C TYR A 334 -0.69 17.88 21.67
N ARG A 335 -0.96 16.96 22.58
CA ARG A 335 -0.69 15.53 22.45
C ARG A 335 -1.95 14.83 21.95
N TRP A 336 -1.79 14.00 20.93
CA TRP A 336 -2.77 13.07 20.42
C TRP A 336 -2.41 11.67 20.87
N GLN A 337 -3.23 11.09 21.76
CA GLN A 337 -3.01 9.76 22.31
C GLN A 337 -4.35 9.10 22.57
N ASP A 338 -4.49 7.83 22.17
CA ASP A 338 -5.71 7.04 22.38
C ASP A 338 -6.98 7.74 21.88
N GLU A 339 -6.87 8.41 20.74
CA GLU A 339 -7.91 9.25 20.12
C GLU A 339 -8.42 10.41 20.99
N PHE A 340 -7.59 10.85 21.94
CA PHE A 340 -7.85 11.99 22.79
C PHE A 340 -6.84 13.10 22.53
N LEU A 341 -7.34 14.34 22.52
CA LEU A 341 -6.54 15.54 22.26
C LEU A 341 -6.40 16.36 23.54
N ALA A 342 -5.16 16.51 24.03
CA ALA A 342 -4.87 17.25 25.26
C ALA A 342 -3.76 18.28 25.05
N ARG A 343 -3.98 19.53 25.49
CA ARG A 343 -2.95 20.57 25.45
C ARG A 343 -1.85 20.24 26.47
N VAL A 344 -0.60 20.24 26.04
CA VAL A 344 0.56 19.96 26.91
C VAL A 344 1.43 21.18 27.14
N ALA A 345 1.48 22.13 26.20
CA ALA A 345 2.25 23.35 26.33
C ALA A 345 1.53 24.55 25.66
N ARG A 346 1.76 25.75 26.18
CA ARG A 346 1.34 27.02 25.57
C ARG A 346 2.41 28.09 25.84
N LEU A 347 2.67 28.92 24.85
CA LEU A 347 3.50 30.12 24.97
C LEU A 347 2.79 31.29 24.28
N GLU A 348 2.70 32.42 24.97
CA GLU A 348 2.16 33.67 24.40
C GLU A 348 3.33 34.59 24.04
N ILE A 349 3.28 35.14 22.83
CA ILE A 349 4.27 36.08 22.31
C ILE A 349 3.57 37.41 22.07
N GLY A 350 3.97 38.44 22.81
CA GLY A 350 3.39 39.80 22.72
C GLY A 350 3.77 40.58 21.45
N GLU A 351 4.07 39.89 20.35
CA GLU A 351 4.38 40.50 19.05
C GLU A 351 3.09 40.78 18.27
N LYS A 352 3.02 41.94 17.61
CA LYS A 352 1.78 42.39 16.98
C LYS A 352 1.38 41.48 15.82
N GLY A 353 0.19 40.89 15.91
CA GLY A 353 -0.35 40.00 14.89
C GLY A 353 0.37 38.65 14.80
N PHE A 354 1.16 38.26 15.80
CA PHE A 354 1.76 36.92 15.86
C PHE A 354 0.70 35.82 15.97
N GLY A 355 0.97 34.67 15.35
CA GLY A 355 0.15 33.48 15.51
C GLY A 355 -0.60 33.07 14.25
N MET A 356 0.02 33.20 13.07
CA MET A 356 -0.63 32.88 11.79
C MET A 356 -0.64 31.40 11.44
N ASN A 357 0.52 30.79 11.14
CA ASN A 357 0.66 29.34 11.03
C ASN A 357 2.02 28.91 11.56
N ALA A 358 2.10 27.70 12.10
CA ALA A 358 3.34 27.09 12.56
C ALA A 358 3.83 26.03 11.56
N ILE A 359 5.14 25.99 11.33
CA ILE A 359 5.80 24.91 10.58
C ILE A 359 6.91 24.26 11.42
N CYS A 360 6.91 22.93 11.47
CA CYS A 360 7.82 22.17 12.32
C CYS A 360 9.18 21.92 11.65
N TYR A 361 10.25 22.29 12.32
CA TYR A 361 11.64 22.00 11.98
C TYR A 361 12.17 20.86 12.88
N PRO A 362 12.65 19.74 12.30
CA PRO A 362 13.12 18.59 13.08
C PRO A 362 14.43 18.88 13.83
N THR A 363 14.65 18.22 14.98
CA THR A 363 15.96 18.18 15.67
C THR A 363 17.00 17.39 14.91
N PRO A 364 18.33 17.53 15.12
CA PRO A 364 19.35 16.65 14.52
C PRO A 364 19.06 15.14 14.56
N ALA A 365 18.41 14.63 15.61
CA ALA A 365 17.97 13.22 15.69
C ALA A 365 16.86 12.86 14.65
N HIS A 366 16.13 13.86 14.16
CA HIS A 366 15.10 13.78 13.11
C HIS A 366 15.44 14.64 11.85
N SER A 367 16.54 15.40 11.88
CA SER A 367 17.05 16.38 10.89
C SER A 367 18.36 15.92 10.28
N MET A 368 18.91 14.80 10.74
CA MET A 368 19.19 13.78 9.75
C MET A 368 17.87 13.62 9.01
N ALA A 369 17.78 14.25 7.83
CA ALA A 369 16.85 13.76 6.83
C ALA A 369 16.82 12.25 7.04
N SER A 370 15.63 11.66 7.30
CA SER A 370 15.45 10.26 6.94
C SER A 370 16.09 10.21 5.58
N LYS A 371 17.30 9.64 5.53
CA LYS A 371 18.00 9.41 4.31
C LYS A 371 17.16 8.26 3.82
N SER A 372 16.01 8.60 3.23
CA SER A 372 15.06 7.71 2.60
C SER A 372 15.85 7.16 1.43
N THR A 373 16.70 6.20 1.80
CA THR A 373 17.77 5.70 0.97
C THR A 373 17.25 4.35 0.58
N PRO A 374 16.71 4.25 -0.64
CA PRO A 374 16.38 2.95 -1.17
C PRO A 374 17.64 2.11 -1.15
N GLY A 375 17.48 0.83 -0.91
CA GLY A 375 18.63 -0.03 -0.73
C GLY A 375 18.23 -1.48 -0.64
N ILE A 376 19.24 -2.31 -0.39
CA ILE A 376 19.07 -3.75 -0.33
C ILE A 376 19.61 -4.32 0.96
N LEU A 377 18.92 -5.36 1.44
CA LEU A 377 19.53 -6.36 2.29
C LEU A 377 20.14 -7.45 1.40
N TYR A 378 21.45 -7.52 1.37
CA TYR A 378 22.24 -8.50 0.63
C TYR A 378 22.75 -9.58 1.60
N VAL A 379 22.38 -10.82 1.34
CA VAL A 379 22.69 -11.96 2.23
C VAL A 379 23.38 -13.05 1.42
N THR A 380 24.54 -13.54 1.89
CA THR A 380 25.16 -14.75 1.34
C THR A 380 25.14 -15.86 2.38
N MET A 381 24.93 -17.09 1.93
CA MET A 381 24.72 -18.25 2.78
C MET A 381 25.44 -19.47 2.24
N GLN A 382 26.06 -20.22 3.14
CA GLN A 382 26.60 -21.54 2.86
C GLN A 382 26.10 -22.52 3.94
N PRO A 383 25.21 -23.47 3.59
CA PRO A 383 24.90 -24.60 4.45
C PRO A 383 26.17 -25.34 4.88
N LYS A 384 26.24 -25.71 6.16
CA LYS A 384 27.31 -26.58 6.69
C LYS A 384 27.08 -28.02 6.25
N GLU A 385 28.15 -28.81 6.24
CA GLU A 385 28.06 -30.25 6.05
C GLU A 385 27.09 -30.87 7.07
N GLY A 386 26.18 -31.73 6.60
CA GLY A 386 25.17 -32.40 7.41
C GLY A 386 23.77 -31.77 7.40
N LEU A 387 23.61 -30.52 6.95
CA LEU A 387 22.28 -29.94 6.72
C LEU A 387 21.76 -30.40 5.36
N ALA A 388 20.66 -31.16 5.33
CA ALA A 388 20.07 -31.63 4.08
C ALA A 388 19.54 -30.46 3.24
N ASP A 389 19.79 -30.50 1.92
CA ASP A 389 19.36 -29.45 0.98
C ASP A 389 17.85 -29.19 1.09
N ALA A 390 17.04 -30.24 1.12
CA ALA A 390 15.59 -30.10 1.23
C ALA A 390 15.16 -29.38 2.52
N GLN A 391 15.83 -29.64 3.65
CA GLN A 391 15.55 -28.98 4.91
C GLN A 391 15.91 -27.48 4.87
N PHE A 392 17.05 -27.14 4.25
CA PHE A 392 17.46 -25.76 4.03
C PHE A 392 16.50 -25.03 3.10
N HIS A 393 16.10 -25.68 2.01
CA HIS A 393 15.15 -25.17 1.03
C HIS A 393 13.77 -24.93 1.62
N ASP A 394 13.22 -25.88 2.38
CA ASP A 394 11.93 -25.74 3.03
C ASP A 394 11.93 -24.58 4.04
N TRP A 395 12.95 -24.49 4.90
CA TRP A 395 13.06 -23.38 5.85
C TRP A 395 13.09 -22.04 5.12
N TYR A 396 13.90 -21.91 4.07
CA TYR A 396 14.02 -20.63 3.39
C TYR A 396 12.73 -20.26 2.65
N GLN A 397 12.14 -21.20 1.91
CA GLN A 397 11.05 -20.93 0.97
C GLN A 397 9.67 -20.95 1.62
N ASN A 398 9.48 -21.70 2.70
CA ASN A 398 8.20 -21.83 3.40
C ASN A 398 8.17 -21.15 4.78
N GLU A 399 9.27 -20.57 5.25
CA GLU A 399 9.29 -19.83 6.52
C GLU A 399 10.02 -18.48 6.37
N HIS A 400 11.33 -18.51 6.13
CA HIS A 400 12.18 -17.34 6.22
C HIS A 400 11.82 -16.22 5.23
N GLY A 401 11.66 -16.59 3.95
CA GLY A 401 11.33 -15.67 2.87
C GLY A 401 9.91 -15.11 3.01
N PRO A 402 8.85 -15.94 3.01
CA PRO A 402 7.47 -15.47 3.12
C PRO A 402 7.22 -14.55 4.32
N ASN A 403 7.83 -14.82 5.48
CA ASN A 403 7.69 -13.95 6.66
C ASN A 403 8.20 -12.53 6.43
N ARG A 404 9.23 -12.35 5.58
CA ARG A 404 9.72 -11.02 5.18
C ARG A 404 8.81 -10.36 4.17
N LEU A 405 8.34 -11.12 3.19
CA LEU A 405 7.47 -10.63 2.12
C LEU A 405 6.05 -10.27 2.61
N ARG A 406 5.67 -10.70 3.82
CA ARG A 406 4.48 -10.22 4.52
C ARG A 406 4.61 -8.81 5.08
N LEU A 407 5.83 -8.30 5.22
CA LEU A 407 6.07 -6.92 5.67
C LEU A 407 5.86 -5.97 4.48
N PRO A 408 4.98 -4.96 4.58
CA PRO A 408 4.59 -4.11 3.45
C PRO A 408 5.74 -3.25 2.90
N PHE A 409 6.81 -3.07 3.68
CA PHE A 409 8.00 -2.32 3.30
C PHE A 409 9.10 -3.19 2.65
N CYS A 410 8.99 -4.52 2.67
CA CYS A 410 9.88 -5.42 1.94
C CYS A 410 9.29 -5.67 0.55
N LYS A 411 9.81 -4.99 -0.47
CA LYS A 411 9.17 -4.95 -1.81
C LYS A 411 9.24 -6.28 -2.53
N ASN A 412 10.34 -6.98 -2.36
CA ASN A 412 10.59 -8.24 -3.01
C ASN A 412 11.59 -9.09 -2.23
N GLY A 413 11.79 -10.30 -2.73
CA GLY A 413 12.91 -11.12 -2.32
C GLY A 413 13.27 -12.10 -3.43
N PHE A 414 14.57 -12.21 -3.71
CA PHE A 414 15.11 -13.09 -4.72
C PHE A 414 16.20 -13.96 -4.11
N ARG A 415 16.22 -15.24 -4.49
CA ARG A 415 17.27 -16.18 -4.12
C ARG A 415 18.00 -16.62 -5.37
N TYR A 416 19.32 -16.68 -5.26
CA TYR A 416 20.22 -17.02 -6.35
C TYR A 416 21.17 -18.14 -5.93
N ARG A 417 21.59 -18.95 -6.90
CA ARG A 417 22.58 -20.01 -6.74
C ARG A 417 23.83 -19.69 -7.55
N ALA A 418 24.99 -19.86 -6.96
CA ALA A 418 26.27 -19.58 -7.59
C ALA A 418 26.54 -20.56 -8.74
N THR A 419 27.04 -20.04 -9.85
CA THR A 419 27.46 -20.81 -11.02
C THR A 419 28.97 -20.76 -11.25
N ASP A 420 29.69 -19.98 -10.43
CA ASP A 420 31.13 -19.76 -10.50
C ASP A 420 31.95 -20.69 -9.60
N LEU A 421 31.37 -21.80 -9.15
CA LEU A 421 32.03 -22.76 -8.26
C LEU A 421 32.84 -23.85 -8.98
N GLU A 422 32.80 -23.92 -10.32
CA GLU A 422 33.61 -24.88 -11.10
C GLU A 422 33.44 -26.35 -10.65
N ASN A 423 32.23 -26.72 -10.24
CA ASN A 423 31.86 -28.03 -9.66
C ASN A 423 32.42 -28.32 -8.25
N ALA A 424 33.08 -27.36 -7.60
CA ALA A 424 33.41 -27.46 -6.17
C ALA A 424 32.18 -27.16 -5.28
N PRO A 425 32.08 -27.74 -4.08
CA PRO A 425 31.08 -27.31 -3.11
C PRO A 425 31.35 -25.86 -2.67
N GLY A 426 30.31 -25.13 -2.32
CA GLY A 426 30.47 -23.78 -1.75
C GLY A 426 31.16 -23.82 -0.39
N SER A 427 31.83 -22.72 -0.04
CA SER A 427 32.52 -22.55 1.24
C SER A 427 32.04 -21.29 1.98
N LYS A 428 32.48 -21.10 3.22
CA LYS A 428 32.19 -19.86 3.96
C LYS A 428 32.72 -18.62 3.22
N GLU A 429 33.89 -18.73 2.59
CA GLU A 429 34.55 -17.65 1.86
C GLU A 429 34.01 -17.47 0.44
N LYS A 430 33.47 -18.53 -0.16
CA LYS A 430 32.80 -18.53 -1.46
C LYS A 430 31.42 -19.22 -1.38
N PRO A 431 30.42 -18.56 -0.77
CA PRO A 431 29.12 -19.17 -0.51
C PRO A 431 28.35 -19.50 -1.80
N GLU A 432 27.64 -20.62 -1.81
CA GLU A 432 26.81 -21.05 -2.94
C GLU A 432 25.52 -20.22 -3.08
N TRP A 433 24.94 -19.74 -1.98
CA TRP A 433 23.62 -19.13 -1.99
C TRP A 433 23.68 -17.64 -1.70
N MET A 434 22.83 -16.88 -2.39
CA MET A 434 22.64 -15.45 -2.16
C MET A 434 21.14 -15.13 -2.12
N ALA A 435 20.74 -14.19 -1.27
CA ALA A 435 19.42 -13.59 -1.28
C ALA A 435 19.51 -12.06 -1.25
N ILE A 436 18.59 -11.41 -1.95
CA ILE A 436 18.47 -9.95 -2.02
C ILE A 436 17.02 -9.57 -1.72
N TYR A 437 16.83 -8.56 -0.88
CA TYR A 437 15.54 -7.95 -0.59
C TYR A 437 15.65 -6.44 -0.78
N ASP A 438 14.77 -5.86 -1.59
CA ASP A 438 14.71 -4.41 -1.81
C ASP A 438 13.80 -3.71 -0.78
N PHE A 439 14.23 -2.53 -0.37
CA PHE A 439 13.51 -1.63 0.54
C PHE A 439 13.50 -0.21 -0.05
N ASP A 440 12.37 0.48 0.07
CA ASP A 440 12.30 1.93 -0.23
C ASP A 440 13.11 2.74 0.80
N GLU A 441 13.15 2.23 2.04
CA GLU A 441 13.87 2.86 3.15
C GLU A 441 14.56 1.76 3.98
N LEU A 442 15.89 1.73 3.98
CA LEU A 442 16.62 0.73 4.77
C LEU A 442 16.46 0.89 6.28
N GLU A 443 16.02 2.05 6.77
CA GLU A 443 15.74 2.27 8.19
C GLU A 443 14.66 1.32 8.73
N TRP A 444 13.77 0.77 7.88
CA TRP A 444 12.84 -0.29 8.32
C TRP A 444 13.55 -1.50 8.91
N LEU A 445 14.81 -1.75 8.55
CA LEU A 445 15.64 -2.81 9.11
C LEU A 445 16.04 -2.57 10.57
N THR A 446 15.84 -1.38 11.14
CA THR A 446 16.10 -1.09 12.55
C THR A 446 14.81 -1.02 13.37
N ARG A 447 13.65 -0.96 12.70
CA ARG A 447 12.34 -0.77 13.34
C ARG A 447 11.75 -2.08 13.83
N GLU A 448 10.86 -1.92 14.82
CA GLU A 448 10.21 -2.99 15.57
C GLU A 448 9.57 -4.09 14.69
N PRO A 449 8.81 -3.77 13.61
CA PRO A 449 8.18 -4.80 12.79
C PRO A 449 9.16 -5.77 12.11
N TYR A 450 10.34 -5.30 11.70
CA TYR A 450 11.39 -6.15 11.13
C TYR A 450 12.22 -6.82 12.24
N MET A 451 12.51 -6.12 13.34
CA MET A 451 13.25 -6.67 14.48
C MET A 451 12.56 -7.87 15.12
N LYS A 452 11.22 -7.85 15.23
CA LYS A 452 10.42 -8.97 15.73
C LYS A 452 10.71 -10.28 15.01
N LEU A 453 10.90 -10.27 13.69
CA LEU A 453 11.21 -11.50 12.92
C LEU A 453 12.50 -12.19 13.38
N ARG A 454 13.35 -11.49 14.13
CA ARG A 454 14.67 -11.96 14.57
C ARG A 454 14.71 -12.35 16.04
N SER A 455 13.59 -12.24 16.77
CA SER A 455 13.49 -12.56 18.19
C SER A 455 12.27 -13.44 18.47
N ALA A 456 12.33 -14.20 19.56
CA ALA A 456 11.17 -14.94 20.03
C ALA A 456 10.07 -13.96 20.51
N PRO A 457 8.77 -14.29 20.34
CA PRO A 457 8.25 -15.55 19.83
C PRO A 457 8.11 -15.65 18.30
N ALA A 458 8.26 -14.56 17.55
CA ALA A 458 8.02 -14.56 16.11
C ALA A 458 9.09 -15.37 15.34
N GLN A 459 10.34 -15.34 15.79
CA GLN A 459 11.37 -16.27 15.34
C GLN A 459 11.11 -17.67 15.92
N SER A 460 10.88 -18.66 15.06
CA SER A 460 10.64 -20.03 15.49
C SER A 460 11.90 -20.71 16.03
N GLN A 461 11.71 -21.82 16.75
CA GLN A 461 12.81 -22.69 17.17
C GLN A 461 13.53 -23.30 15.96
N ARG A 462 12.78 -23.70 14.93
CA ARG A 462 13.32 -24.23 13.68
C ARG A 462 14.26 -23.23 13.00
N GLU A 463 13.88 -21.96 12.90
CA GLU A 463 14.73 -20.94 12.30
C GLU A 463 16.04 -20.79 13.08
N ARG A 464 15.97 -20.76 14.42
CA ARG A 464 17.18 -20.71 15.27
C ARG A 464 18.11 -21.90 15.02
N ASP A 465 17.56 -23.11 14.95
CA ASP A 465 18.37 -24.32 14.81
C ASP A 465 18.92 -24.52 13.40
N THR A 466 18.17 -24.09 12.39
CA THR A 466 18.62 -24.11 10.99
C THR A 466 19.72 -23.06 10.77
N MET A 467 19.55 -21.84 11.31
CA MET A 467 20.55 -20.77 11.23
C MET A 467 21.90 -21.14 11.86
N LYS A 468 21.92 -21.94 12.94
CA LYS A 468 23.18 -22.47 13.53
C LYS A 468 23.97 -23.36 12.56
N GLN A 469 23.29 -23.95 11.58
CA GLN A 469 23.85 -24.87 10.59
C GLN A 469 24.20 -24.19 9.27
N ILE A 470 24.15 -22.85 9.21
CA ILE A 470 24.43 -22.07 8.01
C ILE A 470 25.49 -21.03 8.33
N PHE A 471 26.52 -20.91 7.50
CA PHE A 471 27.35 -19.72 7.48
C PHE A 471 26.57 -18.63 6.77
N VAL A 472 26.31 -17.53 7.46
CA VAL A 472 25.53 -16.40 6.93
C VAL A 472 26.33 -15.12 7.04
N ASP A 473 26.35 -14.34 5.97
CA ASP A 473 26.89 -12.98 5.96
C ASP A 473 25.79 -12.04 5.46
N ARG A 474 25.47 -11.04 6.28
CA ARG A 474 24.39 -10.07 6.02
C ARG A 474 25.00 -8.68 5.89
N ARG A 475 24.62 -7.99 4.84
CA ARG A 475 25.10 -6.64 4.52
C ARG A 475 23.94 -5.79 4.05
N SER A 476 23.88 -4.55 4.50
CA SER A 476 22.90 -3.58 4.04
C SER A 476 23.61 -2.59 3.13
N TYR A 477 23.02 -2.27 1.98
CA TYR A 477 23.63 -1.32 1.03
C TYR A 477 22.65 -0.28 0.54
N ASP A 478 23.08 0.98 0.60
CA ASP A 478 22.40 2.15 0.06
C ASP A 478 22.56 2.19 -1.47
N LEU A 479 21.48 2.47 -2.20
CA LEU A 479 21.51 2.60 -3.65
C LEU A 479 22.21 3.90 -4.08
N LEU A 480 23.19 3.79 -4.96
CA LEU A 480 23.90 4.91 -5.59
C LEU A 480 23.35 5.24 -6.97
N GLY A 481 22.89 4.25 -7.73
CA GLY A 481 22.40 4.43 -9.09
C GLY A 481 21.86 3.16 -9.73
N GLU A 482 20.96 3.32 -10.69
CA GLU A 482 20.33 2.24 -11.44
C GLU A 482 20.23 2.61 -12.92
N TRP A 483 20.59 1.67 -13.79
CA TRP A 483 20.43 1.76 -15.24
C TRP A 483 19.66 0.54 -15.71
N LYS A 484 18.61 0.75 -16.52
CA LYS A 484 17.77 -0.31 -17.07
C LYS A 484 17.87 -0.34 -18.59
N GLY A 485 17.95 -1.54 -19.15
CA GLY A 485 17.83 -1.80 -20.57
C GLY A 485 16.38 -1.74 -21.03
N SER A 486 16.19 -1.58 -22.33
CA SER A 486 14.86 -1.58 -22.96
C SER A 486 14.13 -2.91 -22.80
N ASP A 487 14.85 -4.00 -22.57
CA ASP A 487 14.34 -5.36 -22.37
C ASP A 487 14.22 -5.74 -20.87
N PHE A 488 14.44 -4.79 -19.95
CA PHE A 488 14.32 -5.03 -18.52
C PHE A 488 12.90 -5.48 -18.15
N LYS A 489 12.80 -6.65 -17.51
CA LYS A 489 11.56 -7.17 -16.93
C LYS A 489 11.63 -7.10 -15.42
N ASP A 490 10.62 -6.49 -14.81
CA ASP A 490 10.49 -6.44 -13.37
C ASP A 490 10.03 -7.82 -12.84
N LEU A 491 10.99 -8.60 -12.34
CA LEU A 491 10.78 -9.96 -11.85
C LEU A 491 9.88 -10.01 -10.59
N GLN A 492 9.62 -8.87 -9.96
CA GLN A 492 8.68 -8.78 -8.84
C GLN A 492 7.25 -9.04 -9.29
N LYS A 493 6.92 -8.65 -10.53
CA LYS A 493 5.58 -8.81 -11.08
C LYS A 493 5.32 -10.26 -11.48
N VAL A 494 4.13 -10.74 -11.18
CA VAL A 494 3.76 -12.17 -11.31
C VAL A 494 3.76 -12.62 -12.77
N GLU A 495 3.42 -11.74 -13.72
CA GLU A 495 3.50 -12.01 -15.16
C GLU A 495 4.92 -12.42 -15.62
N ASN A 496 5.95 -12.04 -14.87
CA ASN A 496 7.35 -12.38 -15.11
C ASN A 496 7.84 -13.58 -14.28
N GLU A 497 6.96 -14.28 -13.54
CA GLU A 497 7.37 -15.49 -12.81
C GLU A 497 8.02 -16.54 -13.73
N GLY A 498 9.08 -17.20 -13.27
CA GLY A 498 9.81 -18.18 -14.09
C GLY A 498 10.71 -17.58 -15.17
N GLU A 499 10.70 -16.26 -15.37
CA GLU A 499 11.78 -15.59 -16.11
C GLU A 499 13.08 -15.79 -15.34
N LYS A 500 14.12 -16.25 -16.05
CA LYS A 500 15.45 -16.47 -15.47
C LYS A 500 16.31 -15.23 -15.64
N ASN A 501 17.32 -15.09 -14.77
CA ASN A 501 18.25 -13.97 -14.78
C ASN A 501 19.63 -14.46 -14.32
N VAL A 502 20.68 -13.98 -14.98
CA VAL A 502 22.07 -14.17 -14.57
C VAL A 502 22.51 -12.89 -13.86
N MET A 503 23.01 -13.02 -12.64
CA MET A 503 23.49 -11.94 -11.80
C MET A 503 25.00 -12.00 -11.67
N ILE A 504 25.70 -10.94 -12.06
CA ILE A 504 27.10 -10.71 -11.70
C ILE A 504 27.13 -9.73 -10.54
N ALA A 505 27.61 -10.19 -9.39
CA ALA A 505 27.87 -9.35 -8.23
C ALA A 505 29.36 -9.04 -8.14
N VAL A 506 29.72 -7.75 -8.15
CA VAL A 506 31.10 -7.27 -7.97
C VAL A 506 31.15 -6.42 -6.72
N SER A 507 31.80 -6.90 -5.67
CA SER A 507 32.03 -6.12 -4.45
C SER A 507 33.49 -5.74 -4.29
N PHE A 508 33.75 -4.55 -3.76
CA PHE A 508 35.11 -4.09 -3.51
C PHE A 508 35.22 -2.98 -2.47
N ALA A 509 36.37 -2.92 -1.81
CA ALA A 509 36.80 -1.78 -1.01
C ALA A 509 37.70 -0.85 -1.83
N LEU A 510 37.83 0.40 -1.40
CA LEU A 510 38.71 1.39 -2.03
C LEU A 510 40.08 1.42 -1.34
N GLN A 511 41.09 1.88 -2.08
CA GLN A 511 42.39 2.22 -1.49
C GLN A 511 42.29 3.48 -0.63
N ASP A 512 43.22 3.63 0.32
CA ASP A 512 43.27 4.81 1.18
C ASP A 512 43.53 6.07 0.33
N GLY A 513 42.66 7.08 0.47
CA GLY A 513 42.74 8.32 -0.32
C GLY A 513 42.28 8.18 -1.78
N ALA A 514 41.67 7.05 -2.16
CA ALA A 514 41.16 6.85 -3.51
C ALA A 514 40.07 7.88 -3.89
N ASN A 515 40.06 8.27 -5.16
CA ASN A 515 39.09 9.23 -5.69
C ASN A 515 37.74 8.55 -6.01
N GLU A 516 36.77 8.67 -5.10
CA GLU A 516 35.42 8.12 -5.32
C GLU A 516 34.68 8.75 -6.50
N GLU A 517 34.94 10.02 -6.80
CA GLU A 517 34.30 10.71 -7.93
C GLU A 517 34.81 10.17 -9.26
N GLU A 518 36.09 9.81 -9.34
CA GLU A 518 36.67 9.14 -10.51
C GLU A 518 36.01 7.77 -10.75
N LEU A 519 35.77 7.00 -9.67
CA LEU A 519 35.06 5.73 -9.77
C LEU A 519 33.64 5.92 -10.29
N LYS A 520 32.93 6.94 -9.78
CA LYS A 520 31.57 7.27 -10.21
C LYS A 520 31.53 7.63 -11.70
N LYS A 521 32.41 8.55 -12.15
CA LYS A 521 32.53 8.94 -13.56
C LYS A 521 32.82 7.75 -14.45
N TRP A 522 33.75 6.88 -14.08
CA TRP A 522 34.03 5.69 -14.86
C TRP A 522 32.79 4.79 -15.04
N TYR A 523 31.99 4.58 -13.98
CA TYR A 523 30.73 3.83 -14.10
C TYR A 523 29.72 4.52 -15.03
N GLU A 524 29.53 5.82 -14.88
CA GLU A 524 28.53 6.63 -15.60
C GLU A 524 28.87 6.86 -17.07
N GLU A 525 30.14 7.15 -17.37
CA GLU A 525 30.57 7.64 -18.68
C GLU A 525 31.14 6.54 -19.58
N GLU A 526 31.71 5.47 -19.00
CA GLU A 526 32.36 4.41 -19.78
C GLU A 526 31.79 3.01 -19.48
N HIS A 527 31.86 2.55 -18.24
CA HIS A 527 31.65 1.15 -17.92
C HIS A 527 30.21 0.70 -18.18
N VAL A 528 29.21 1.36 -17.59
CA VAL A 528 27.80 0.98 -17.82
C VAL A 528 27.39 1.21 -19.28
N PRO A 529 27.72 2.33 -19.93
CA PRO A 529 27.46 2.52 -21.37
C PRO A 529 28.06 1.43 -22.27
N LEU A 530 29.23 0.88 -21.94
CA LEU A 530 29.79 -0.25 -22.67
C LEU A 530 29.08 -1.57 -22.33
N LEU A 531 28.74 -1.80 -21.06
CA LEU A 531 27.97 -2.98 -20.65
C LEU A 531 26.58 -3.03 -21.31
N GLN A 532 25.94 -1.88 -21.54
CA GLN A 532 24.67 -1.77 -22.27
C GLN A 532 24.73 -2.35 -23.69
N LYS A 533 25.91 -2.40 -24.30
CA LYS A 533 26.12 -2.99 -25.63
C LYS A 533 26.26 -4.51 -25.59
N VAL A 534 26.48 -5.09 -24.41
CA VAL A 534 26.63 -6.54 -24.25
C VAL A 534 25.26 -7.19 -24.50
N PRO A 535 25.16 -8.15 -25.44
CA PRO A 535 23.91 -8.85 -25.72
C PRO A 535 23.28 -9.42 -24.44
N GLY A 536 21.99 -9.17 -24.25
CA GLY A 536 21.23 -9.64 -23.08
C GLY A 536 21.48 -8.88 -21.79
N TRP A 537 22.20 -7.75 -21.79
CA TRP A 537 22.27 -6.87 -20.62
C TRP A 537 20.89 -6.28 -20.30
N ARG A 538 20.46 -6.37 -19.03
CA ARG A 538 19.13 -5.91 -18.58
C ARG A 538 19.18 -4.76 -17.60
N ARG A 539 20.10 -4.81 -16.63
CA ARG A 539 20.17 -3.80 -15.57
C ARG A 539 21.54 -3.78 -14.92
N THR A 540 21.97 -2.59 -14.51
CA THR A 540 23.05 -2.41 -13.53
C THR A 540 22.52 -1.62 -12.35
N ARG A 541 22.80 -2.06 -11.12
CA ARG A 541 22.59 -1.29 -9.90
C ARG A 541 23.89 -1.15 -9.14
N ARG A 542 24.15 0.05 -8.63
CA ARG A 542 25.33 0.39 -7.83
C ARG A 542 24.91 0.71 -6.42
N PHE A 543 25.68 0.23 -5.45
CA PHE A 543 25.42 0.42 -4.04
C PHE A 543 26.71 0.65 -3.25
N VAL A 544 26.53 1.13 -2.01
CA VAL A 544 27.59 1.35 -1.02
C VAL A 544 27.13 0.90 0.36
N THR A 545 28.05 0.49 1.24
CA THR A 545 27.72 0.10 2.63
C THR A 545 26.75 1.11 3.22
N SER A 546 25.63 0.62 3.77
CA SER A 546 24.58 1.49 4.27
C SER A 546 25.09 2.39 5.38
N TYR A 547 24.63 3.64 5.38
CA TYR A 547 24.93 4.59 6.45
C TYR A 547 24.57 4.03 7.84
N LEU A 548 23.52 3.22 7.93
CA LEU A 548 23.10 2.56 9.19
C LEU A 548 24.18 1.64 9.75
N ASP A 549 24.86 0.87 8.89
CA ASP A 549 25.90 -0.06 9.32
C ASP A 549 27.21 0.68 9.69
N LEU A 550 27.46 1.85 9.09
CA LEU A 550 28.59 2.71 9.43
C LEU A 550 28.37 3.45 10.75
N GLU A 551 27.18 4.02 10.95
CA GLU A 551 26.83 4.81 12.15
C GLU A 551 26.70 3.93 13.41
N SER A 552 26.18 2.71 13.28
CA SER A 552 26.11 1.77 14.39
C SER A 552 27.47 1.18 14.78
N GLY A 553 28.51 1.38 13.95
CA GLY A 553 29.80 0.73 14.10
C GLY A 553 29.80 -0.77 13.75
N HIS A 554 28.71 -1.30 13.18
CA HIS A 554 28.67 -2.70 12.70
C HIS A 554 29.67 -2.96 11.57
N LYS A 555 29.95 -1.94 10.74
CA LYS A 555 31.00 -1.95 9.72
C LYS A 555 31.85 -0.70 9.83
N LEU A 556 33.16 -0.90 9.83
CA LEU A 556 34.14 0.20 9.89
C LEU A 556 34.67 0.61 8.51
N GLU A 557 34.60 -0.31 7.53
CA GLU A 557 35.08 -0.07 6.16
C GLU A 557 33.92 0.04 5.17
N LYS A 558 34.04 1.02 4.28
CA LYS A 558 33.10 1.27 3.18
C LYS A 558 33.38 0.29 2.03
N GLU A 559 32.38 -0.49 1.67
CA GLU A 559 32.41 -1.44 0.54
C GLU A 559 31.39 -0.98 -0.51
N PHE A 560 31.75 -1.10 -1.78
CA PHE A 560 30.88 -0.85 -2.91
C PHE A 560 30.42 -2.17 -3.52
N LEU A 561 29.19 -2.19 -4.01
CA LEU A 561 28.61 -3.33 -4.70
C LEU A 561 28.04 -2.90 -6.05
N ALA A 562 28.39 -3.60 -7.11
CA ALA A 562 27.71 -3.53 -8.39
C ALA A 562 26.97 -4.85 -8.66
N LEU A 563 25.70 -4.75 -9.00
CA LEU A 563 24.87 -5.87 -9.42
C LEU A 563 24.52 -5.66 -10.90
N HIS A 564 25.00 -6.56 -11.76
CA HIS A 564 24.72 -6.54 -13.18
C HIS A 564 23.85 -7.74 -13.56
N GLU A 565 22.71 -7.47 -14.17
CA GLU A 565 21.69 -8.46 -14.53
C GLU A 565 21.68 -8.66 -16.04
N TYR A 566 21.66 -9.94 -16.43
CA TYR A 566 21.66 -10.38 -17.82
C TYR A 566 20.59 -11.44 -18.06
N ALA A 567 20.03 -11.47 -19.27
CA ALA A 567 19.23 -12.58 -19.74
C ALA A 567 20.04 -13.90 -19.70
N PRO A 568 19.39 -15.08 -19.60
CA PRO A 568 20.09 -16.37 -19.61
C PRO A 568 20.95 -16.58 -20.86
N GLN A 569 20.43 -16.19 -22.03
CA GLN A 569 21.20 -16.05 -23.26
C GLN A 569 21.77 -14.63 -23.31
N ASN A 570 23.10 -14.52 -23.19
CA ASN A 570 23.79 -13.24 -23.12
C ASN A 570 25.18 -13.32 -23.76
N GLY A 571 25.82 -12.16 -23.91
CA GLY A 571 27.17 -12.01 -24.46
C GLY A 571 28.29 -11.97 -23.42
N LEU A 572 28.09 -12.50 -22.21
CA LEU A 572 29.14 -12.54 -21.19
C LEU A 572 30.34 -13.36 -21.68
N GLY A 573 31.54 -12.78 -21.58
CA GLY A 573 32.77 -13.35 -22.14
C GLY A 573 33.00 -13.10 -23.64
N GLY A 574 32.03 -12.50 -24.34
CA GLY A 574 32.13 -12.13 -25.75
C GLY A 574 32.93 -10.83 -26.01
N PRO A 575 33.03 -10.40 -27.27
CA PRO A 575 33.80 -9.21 -27.67
C PRO A 575 33.34 -7.92 -26.98
N GLU A 576 32.04 -7.68 -26.88
CA GLU A 576 31.46 -6.50 -26.26
C GLU A 576 31.72 -6.48 -24.75
N PHE A 577 31.60 -7.64 -24.09
CA PHE A 577 31.89 -7.77 -22.66
C PHE A 577 33.38 -7.56 -22.39
N LYS A 578 34.26 -8.11 -23.24
CA LYS A 578 35.70 -7.87 -23.17
C LYS A 578 36.01 -6.39 -23.34
N ALA A 579 35.44 -5.74 -24.36
CA ALA A 579 35.60 -4.30 -24.58
C ALA A 579 35.13 -3.45 -23.39
N ALA A 580 34.09 -3.86 -22.68
CA ALA A 580 33.58 -3.17 -21.48
C ALA A 580 34.45 -3.34 -20.22
N THR A 581 35.38 -4.30 -20.21
CA THR A 581 36.12 -4.71 -19.00
C THR A 581 37.64 -4.64 -19.13
N THR A 582 38.15 -4.23 -20.31
CA THR A 582 39.60 -4.14 -20.60
C THR A 582 39.98 -2.82 -21.26
N THR A 583 39.27 -1.73 -20.96
CA THR A 583 39.66 -0.38 -21.36
C THR A 583 40.84 0.12 -20.52
N GLU A 584 41.63 1.06 -21.04
CA GLU A 584 42.72 1.67 -20.26
C GLU A 584 42.22 2.33 -18.97
N TRP A 585 41.02 2.94 -19.00
CA TRP A 585 40.41 3.53 -17.80
C TRP A 585 39.97 2.47 -16.79
N CYS A 586 39.41 1.34 -17.25
CA CYS A 586 39.06 0.20 -16.40
C CYS A 586 40.30 -0.36 -15.68
N ASP A 587 41.40 -0.55 -16.41
CA ASP A 587 42.67 -1.01 -15.82
C ASP A 587 43.19 -0.01 -14.78
N LYS A 588 43.11 1.30 -15.07
CA LYS A 588 43.48 2.35 -14.12
C LYS A 588 42.62 2.35 -12.86
N ILE A 589 41.30 2.20 -12.98
CA ILE A 589 40.40 2.09 -11.81
C ILE A 589 40.76 0.88 -10.95
N TYR A 590 40.99 -0.28 -11.56
CA TYR A 590 41.33 -1.47 -10.80
C TYR A 590 42.70 -1.40 -10.12
N LYS A 591 43.65 -0.67 -10.71
CA LYS A 591 44.99 -0.49 -10.16
C LYS A 591 45.06 0.59 -9.09
N ASP A 592 44.41 1.74 -9.31
CA ASP A 592 44.65 2.96 -8.53
C ASP A 592 43.53 3.26 -7.52
N VAL A 593 42.33 2.70 -7.71
CA VAL A 593 41.15 3.02 -6.88
C VAL A 593 40.69 1.82 -6.06
N VAL A 594 40.69 0.63 -6.65
CA VAL A 594 40.18 -0.60 -6.02
C VAL A 594 41.28 -1.28 -5.19
N LYS A 595 40.97 -1.68 -3.96
CA LYS A 595 41.88 -2.40 -3.06
C LYS A 595 41.70 -3.91 -3.16
N ASP A 596 40.51 -4.38 -2.81
CA ASP A 596 40.16 -5.80 -2.78
C ASP A 596 38.89 -6.01 -3.60
N ARG A 597 38.95 -6.82 -4.66
CA ARG A 597 37.83 -7.05 -5.58
C ARG A 597 37.35 -8.50 -5.52
N LYS A 598 36.05 -8.69 -5.33
CA LYS A 598 35.38 -10.00 -5.41
C LYS A 598 34.33 -9.96 -6.51
N ARG A 599 34.36 -10.94 -7.39
CA ARG A 599 33.34 -11.15 -8.43
C ARG A 599 32.69 -12.50 -8.21
N ARG A 600 31.36 -12.52 -8.23
CA ARG A 600 30.54 -13.73 -8.15
C ARG A 600 29.54 -13.77 -9.30
N VAL A 601 29.21 -14.96 -9.76
CA VAL A 601 28.16 -15.18 -10.78
C VAL A 601 27.10 -16.10 -10.20
N TYR A 602 25.85 -15.69 -10.34
CA TYR A 602 24.71 -16.44 -9.84
C TYR A 602 23.60 -16.52 -10.87
N ASP A 603 22.84 -17.61 -10.84
CA ASP A 603 21.55 -17.72 -11.54
C ASP A 603 20.41 -17.49 -10.55
N LEU A 604 19.35 -16.83 -11.00
CA LEU A 604 18.10 -16.74 -10.24
C LEU A 604 17.57 -18.15 -10.00
N TYR A 605 17.38 -18.49 -8.73
CA TYR A 605 16.91 -19.79 -8.29
C TYR A 605 15.43 -19.75 -7.88
N TYR A 606 15.03 -18.72 -7.12
CA TYR A 606 13.66 -18.63 -6.59
C TYR A 606 13.26 -17.19 -6.33
N THR A 607 12.00 -16.85 -6.59
CA THR A 607 11.41 -15.55 -6.27
C THR A 607 10.41 -15.71 -5.13
N PHE A 608 10.55 -14.96 -4.04
CA PHE A 608 9.62 -15.08 -2.91
C PHE A 608 8.28 -14.41 -3.20
N GLY A 609 7.21 -15.03 -2.69
CA GLY A 609 5.90 -14.40 -2.53
C GLY A 609 5.59 -14.24 -1.04
N ALA A 610 4.53 -13.49 -0.71
CA ALA A 610 4.08 -13.32 0.67
C ALA A 610 3.42 -14.57 1.28
N ALA A 611 3.21 -15.61 0.45
CA ALA A 611 2.66 -16.90 0.88
C ALA A 611 3.61 -18.07 0.54
N GLN A 612 3.62 -19.04 1.45
CA GLN A 612 4.29 -20.33 1.31
C GLN A 612 3.77 -21.09 0.10
N ARG A 613 4.65 -21.69 -0.69
CA ARG A 613 4.21 -22.42 -1.90
C ARG A 613 5.13 -23.54 -2.35
N ASP A 614 6.28 -23.74 -1.71
CA ASP A 614 7.25 -24.72 -2.17
C ASP A 614 6.87 -26.13 -1.67
N LEU A 615 6.19 -26.88 -2.53
CA LEU A 615 5.88 -28.29 -2.29
C LEU A 615 7.06 -29.22 -2.66
N GLN A 616 8.06 -28.72 -3.38
CA GLN A 616 9.17 -29.52 -3.87
C GLN A 616 10.06 -29.99 -2.72
N SER A 617 10.48 -29.08 -1.85
CA SER A 617 11.30 -29.46 -0.68
C SER A 617 10.56 -30.43 0.25
N LEU A 618 9.26 -30.24 0.44
CA LEU A 618 8.39 -31.10 1.26
C LEU A 618 8.16 -32.51 0.68
N SER A 619 8.60 -32.78 -0.54
CA SER A 619 8.57 -34.14 -1.11
C SER A 619 9.72 -35.02 -0.61
N SER A 620 10.74 -34.43 0.01
CA SER A 620 11.86 -35.18 0.59
C SER A 620 11.47 -35.87 1.90
N LYS A 621 12.16 -36.97 2.21
CA LYS A 621 12.12 -37.61 3.53
C LYS A 621 12.93 -36.86 4.59
N ASP A 622 13.76 -35.92 4.18
CA ASP A 622 14.67 -35.17 5.06
C ASP A 622 14.03 -33.90 5.67
N THR A 623 12.82 -33.54 5.23
CA THR A 623 12.04 -32.44 5.81
C THR A 623 11.14 -32.94 6.94
N ALA A 624 10.92 -32.14 7.98
CA ALA A 624 10.02 -32.49 9.09
C ALA A 624 8.72 -31.66 9.01
N PRO A 625 7.60 -32.11 9.60
CA PRO A 625 6.40 -31.30 9.73
C PRO A 625 6.69 -30.12 10.67
N VAL A 626 6.13 -28.96 10.34
CA VAL A 626 6.39 -27.71 11.07
C VAL A 626 5.11 -26.93 11.25
N GLU A 627 4.97 -26.33 12.43
CA GLU A 627 3.92 -25.38 12.79
C GLU A 627 4.57 -24.08 13.27
N SER A 628 4.12 -22.94 12.74
CA SER A 628 4.57 -21.61 13.21
C SER A 628 4.17 -21.39 14.67
N THR A 629 4.86 -20.48 15.37
CA THR A 629 4.58 -20.19 16.79
C THR A 629 3.12 -19.82 17.08
N GLU A 630 2.42 -19.20 16.13
CA GLU A 630 1.02 -18.78 16.24
C GLU A 630 0.01 -19.85 15.76
N GLY A 631 0.49 -20.99 15.26
CA GLY A 631 -0.36 -22.07 14.71
C GLY A 631 -1.00 -21.77 13.35
N LEU A 632 -0.72 -20.60 12.75
CA LEU A 632 -1.36 -20.14 11.51
C LEU A 632 -0.74 -20.70 10.23
N VAL A 633 0.50 -21.19 10.30
CA VAL A 633 1.22 -21.80 9.17
C VAL A 633 1.65 -23.20 9.57
N LYS A 634 1.33 -24.18 8.73
CA LYS A 634 1.68 -25.59 8.90
C LYS A 634 2.20 -26.17 7.59
N THR A 635 3.22 -27.01 7.68
CA THR A 635 3.75 -27.76 6.54
C THR A 635 3.81 -29.23 6.90
N TYR A 636 3.40 -30.07 5.94
CA TYR A 636 3.36 -31.52 6.09
C TYR A 636 4.13 -32.16 4.93
N PRO A 637 5.34 -32.67 5.18
CA PRO A 637 6.11 -33.43 4.20
C PRO A 637 5.33 -34.65 3.70
N ALA A 638 5.51 -35.01 2.42
CA ALA A 638 4.77 -36.08 1.77
C ALA A 638 4.75 -37.39 2.58
N HIS A 639 5.89 -37.82 3.10
CA HIS A 639 6.04 -39.05 3.89
C HIS A 639 5.32 -39.05 5.25
N THR A 640 4.77 -37.91 5.67
CA THR A 640 3.98 -37.78 6.91
C THR A 640 2.47 -37.77 6.66
N THR A 641 2.05 -37.65 5.40
CA THR A 641 0.63 -37.60 5.01
C THR A 641 0.12 -38.98 4.59
N PRO A 642 -1.15 -39.33 4.87
CA PRO A 642 -1.73 -40.60 4.41
C PRO A 642 -1.69 -40.76 2.89
N GLU A 643 -1.89 -39.66 2.14
CA GLU A 643 -1.94 -39.63 0.68
C GLU A 643 -0.55 -39.54 0.03
N GLN A 644 0.53 -39.54 0.81
CA GLN A 644 1.92 -39.44 0.36
C GLN A 644 2.19 -38.23 -0.54
N ARG A 645 1.59 -37.07 -0.23
CA ARG A 645 1.77 -35.83 -0.98
C ARG A 645 2.03 -34.64 -0.05
N PRO A 646 2.87 -33.68 -0.44
CA PRO A 646 3.18 -32.54 0.41
C PRO A 646 1.96 -31.62 0.56
N VAL A 647 1.83 -30.99 1.73
CA VAL A 647 0.74 -30.07 2.06
C VAL A 647 1.29 -28.84 2.77
N ILE A 648 0.76 -27.67 2.42
CA ILE A 648 0.96 -26.42 3.13
C ILE A 648 -0.40 -25.88 3.56
N GLU A 649 -0.53 -25.50 4.82
CA GLU A 649 -1.65 -24.71 5.34
C GLU A 649 -1.12 -23.36 5.80
N SER A 650 -1.70 -22.27 5.35
CA SER A 650 -1.24 -20.92 5.66
C SER A 650 -2.37 -19.92 5.39
N PHE A 651 -2.05 -18.64 5.24
CA PHE A 651 -2.99 -17.58 4.90
C PHE A 651 -2.36 -16.55 3.98
N VAL A 652 -3.22 -15.84 3.25
CA VAL A 652 -2.90 -14.61 2.51
C VAL A 652 -3.67 -13.46 3.14
N THR A 653 -3.01 -12.33 3.38
CA THR A 653 -3.67 -11.10 3.82
C THR A 653 -3.99 -10.25 2.59
N THR A 654 -5.25 -9.89 2.41
CA THR A 654 -5.70 -9.01 1.32
C THR A 654 -5.25 -7.57 1.56
N PRO A 655 -5.26 -6.70 0.52
CA PRO A 655 -4.90 -5.29 0.68
C PRO A 655 -5.71 -4.54 1.74
N ASP A 656 -6.96 -4.96 1.99
CA ASP A 656 -7.83 -4.42 3.03
C ASP A 656 -7.75 -5.19 4.37
N GLY A 657 -6.74 -6.03 4.56
CA GLY A 657 -6.42 -6.65 5.86
C GLY A 657 -7.13 -7.96 6.18
N VAL A 658 -7.99 -8.48 5.30
CA VAL A 658 -8.67 -9.77 5.51
C VAL A 658 -7.68 -10.92 5.32
N GLN A 659 -7.62 -11.81 6.30
CA GLN A 659 -6.88 -13.06 6.18
C GLN A 659 -7.74 -14.12 5.49
N LEU A 660 -7.19 -14.72 4.44
CA LEU A 660 -7.74 -15.84 3.70
C LEU A 660 -6.91 -17.08 3.99
N PRO A 661 -7.29 -17.90 4.98
CA PRO A 661 -6.67 -19.20 5.21
C PRO A 661 -6.75 -20.06 3.96
N TYR A 662 -5.68 -20.77 3.62
CA TYR A 662 -5.63 -21.67 2.49
C TYR A 662 -4.86 -22.94 2.81
N ARG A 663 -5.13 -23.95 2.00
CA ARG A 663 -4.42 -25.22 1.92
C ARG A 663 -3.96 -25.44 0.47
N LEU A 664 -2.68 -25.70 0.29
CA LEU A 664 -2.03 -26.01 -0.98
C LEU A 664 -1.49 -27.44 -0.93
N GLU A 665 -1.87 -28.27 -1.90
CA GLU A 665 -1.44 -29.68 -1.99
C GLU A 665 -1.37 -30.18 -3.44
N GLY A 666 -0.85 -31.40 -3.63
CA GLY A 666 -0.81 -32.08 -4.93
C GLY A 666 0.60 -32.19 -5.50
N SER A 667 0.77 -31.82 -6.77
CA SER A 667 2.05 -31.91 -7.48
C SER A 667 3.15 -31.08 -6.81
N SER A 668 4.34 -31.66 -6.70
CA SER A 668 5.53 -30.96 -6.23
C SER A 668 6.32 -30.27 -7.35
N ASP A 669 5.93 -30.46 -8.61
CA ASP A 669 6.50 -29.72 -9.74
C ASP A 669 6.01 -28.26 -9.68
N PRO A 670 6.92 -27.26 -9.56
CA PRO A 670 6.52 -25.85 -9.51
C PRO A 670 5.80 -25.39 -10.78
N ASN A 671 5.97 -26.07 -11.91
CA ASN A 671 5.35 -25.75 -13.21
C ASN A 671 4.04 -26.50 -13.48
N ALA A 672 3.60 -27.35 -12.55
CA ALA A 672 2.35 -28.08 -12.68
C ALA A 672 1.14 -27.12 -12.81
N PRO A 673 0.12 -27.49 -13.59
CA PRO A 673 -1.10 -26.71 -13.71
C PRO A 673 -1.75 -26.47 -12.34
N PHE A 674 -2.25 -25.26 -12.14
CA PHE A 674 -2.79 -24.80 -10.87
C PHE A 674 -4.32 -24.77 -10.91
N LEU A 675 -4.96 -25.35 -9.89
CA LEU A 675 -6.42 -25.41 -9.75
C LEU A 675 -6.85 -24.76 -8.43
N VAL A 676 -7.70 -23.75 -8.50
CA VAL A 676 -8.34 -23.11 -7.34
C VAL A 676 -9.73 -23.69 -7.13
N LEU A 677 -10.07 -24.04 -5.89
CA LEU A 677 -11.40 -24.49 -5.50
C LEU A 677 -12.08 -23.43 -4.62
N ALA A 678 -13.22 -22.90 -5.09
CA ALA A 678 -13.99 -21.85 -4.42
C ALA A 678 -15.29 -22.40 -3.80
N ASN A 679 -15.51 -22.12 -2.53
CA ASN A 679 -16.53 -22.82 -1.74
C ASN A 679 -17.94 -22.24 -1.93
N SER A 680 -18.93 -23.01 -1.47
CA SER A 680 -20.26 -22.47 -1.22
C SER A 680 -20.22 -21.52 -0.03
N ILE A 681 -21.26 -20.69 0.13
CA ILE A 681 -21.43 -19.90 1.36
C ILE A 681 -21.58 -20.83 2.57
N LEU A 682 -21.32 -20.33 3.78
CA LEU A 682 -21.43 -21.02 5.07
C LEU A 682 -20.40 -22.13 5.36
N VAL A 683 -19.82 -22.76 4.35
CA VAL A 683 -18.90 -23.89 4.52
C VAL A 683 -17.43 -23.47 4.39
N ASP A 684 -16.52 -24.33 4.85
CA ASP A 684 -15.09 -24.20 4.57
C ASP A 684 -14.66 -25.11 3.40
N TYR A 685 -13.36 -25.10 3.09
CA TYR A 685 -12.81 -25.83 1.95
C TYR A 685 -12.75 -27.35 2.12
N GLY A 686 -13.13 -27.88 3.29
CA GLY A 686 -13.22 -29.31 3.55
C GLY A 686 -14.29 -30.00 2.71
N ILE A 687 -15.26 -29.26 2.16
CA ILE A 687 -16.26 -29.80 1.21
C ILE A 687 -15.65 -30.43 -0.04
N TRP A 688 -14.38 -30.14 -0.33
CA TRP A 688 -13.65 -30.62 -1.50
C TRP A 688 -12.75 -31.84 -1.23
N ASP A 689 -12.67 -32.37 0.00
CA ASP A 689 -11.68 -33.40 0.36
C ASP A 689 -11.70 -34.64 -0.55
N GLU A 690 -12.89 -35.20 -0.79
CA GLU A 690 -13.05 -36.39 -1.63
C GLU A 690 -12.84 -36.06 -3.11
N PHE A 691 -13.36 -34.92 -3.58
CA PHE A 691 -13.08 -34.43 -4.93
C PHE A 691 -11.57 -34.33 -5.18
N VAL A 692 -10.80 -33.73 -4.26
CA VAL A 692 -9.34 -33.60 -4.40
C VAL A 692 -8.66 -34.96 -4.47
N THR A 693 -9.09 -35.90 -3.63
CA THR A 693 -8.53 -37.27 -3.61
C THR A 693 -8.77 -37.98 -4.94
N ASP A 694 -10.01 -37.97 -5.43
CA ASP A 694 -10.37 -38.60 -6.69
C ASP A 694 -9.73 -37.89 -7.89
N PHE A 695 -9.75 -36.55 -7.91
CA PHE A 695 -9.19 -35.75 -9.00
C PHE A 695 -7.67 -35.94 -9.13
N LEU A 696 -6.92 -35.90 -8.02
CA LEU A 696 -5.47 -36.14 -8.06
C LEU A 696 -5.15 -37.59 -8.43
N LYS A 697 -5.97 -38.56 -8.02
CA LYS A 697 -5.81 -39.96 -8.46
C LYS A 697 -6.03 -40.10 -9.97
N LEU A 698 -7.10 -39.50 -10.50
CA LEU A 698 -7.45 -39.54 -11.92
C LEU A 698 -6.40 -38.85 -12.80
N THR A 699 -5.83 -37.76 -12.32
CA THR A 699 -4.83 -36.95 -13.04
C THR A 699 -3.39 -37.34 -12.72
N ASN A 700 -3.16 -38.45 -12.00
CA ASN A 700 -1.84 -38.92 -11.57
C ASN A 700 -0.99 -37.83 -10.89
N ASN A 701 -1.60 -37.11 -9.94
CA ASN A 701 -1.02 -36.01 -9.17
C ASN A 701 -0.44 -34.88 -10.03
N LYS A 702 -0.98 -34.63 -11.22
CA LYS A 702 -0.48 -33.63 -12.17
C LYS A 702 -0.73 -32.18 -11.73
N TYR A 703 -1.71 -31.93 -10.86
CA TYR A 703 -2.14 -30.57 -10.51
C TYR A 703 -1.67 -30.13 -9.13
N ARG A 704 -1.44 -28.83 -8.99
CA ARG A 704 -1.35 -28.14 -7.69
C ARG A 704 -2.73 -27.58 -7.36
N ILE A 705 -3.26 -27.93 -6.20
CA ILE A 705 -4.62 -27.58 -5.81
C ILE A 705 -4.58 -26.61 -4.63
N LEU A 706 -5.18 -25.44 -4.83
CA LEU A 706 -5.41 -24.44 -3.81
C LEU A 706 -6.86 -24.48 -3.36
N ARG A 707 -7.03 -24.67 -2.06
CA ARG A 707 -8.29 -24.62 -1.33
C ARG A 707 -8.20 -23.47 -0.34
N TYR A 708 -9.25 -22.67 -0.19
CA TYR A 708 -9.19 -21.50 0.69
C TYR A 708 -10.52 -21.23 1.38
N SER A 709 -10.47 -20.61 2.56
CA SER A 709 -11.64 -20.11 3.26
C SER A 709 -12.05 -18.78 2.65
N THR A 710 -13.23 -18.76 2.03
CA THR A 710 -13.77 -17.56 1.39
C THR A 710 -13.97 -16.44 2.41
N ARG A 711 -13.75 -15.19 1.98
CA ARG A 711 -14.04 -13.99 2.78
C ARG A 711 -15.46 -14.08 3.35
N GLY A 712 -15.56 -13.82 4.66
CA GLY A 712 -16.80 -13.94 5.43
C GLY A 712 -17.11 -15.35 5.98
N ARG A 713 -16.22 -16.34 5.79
CA ARG A 713 -16.22 -17.58 6.62
C ARG A 713 -15.94 -17.30 8.10
N ASN A 714 -15.05 -16.32 8.32
CA ASN A 714 -14.68 -15.79 9.62
C ASN A 714 -15.13 -14.34 9.73
N THR A 715 -15.16 -13.82 10.96
CA THR A 715 -15.43 -12.41 11.22
C THR A 715 -14.40 -11.55 10.46
N LEU A 716 -14.87 -10.53 9.76
CA LEU A 716 -13.98 -9.58 9.10
C LEU A 716 -13.23 -8.76 10.17
N PRO A 717 -11.93 -8.49 9.99
CA PRO A 717 -11.19 -7.63 10.90
C PRO A 717 -11.72 -6.20 10.82
N SER A 718 -11.56 -5.42 11.88
CA SER A 718 -12.11 -4.06 11.98
C SER A 718 -11.58 -3.09 10.92
N ASN A 719 -10.41 -3.37 10.35
CA ASN A 719 -9.79 -2.61 9.27
C ASN A 719 -10.23 -3.06 7.86
N SER A 720 -11.08 -4.08 7.73
CA SER A 720 -11.66 -4.50 6.45
C SER A 720 -12.69 -3.48 5.98
N THR A 721 -12.42 -2.82 4.86
CA THR A 721 -13.25 -1.70 4.35
C THR A 721 -14.09 -2.07 3.13
N SER A 722 -13.81 -3.18 2.44
CA SER A 722 -14.53 -3.56 1.22
C SER A 722 -15.80 -4.36 1.55
N PRO A 723 -16.98 -4.02 0.99
CA PRO A 723 -18.14 -4.88 1.09
C PRO A 723 -17.87 -6.21 0.38
N ILE A 724 -18.45 -7.31 0.90
CA ILE A 724 -18.36 -8.60 0.20
C ILE A 724 -19.32 -8.57 -1.00
N THR A 725 -18.74 -8.56 -2.19
CA THR A 725 -19.44 -8.65 -3.48
C THR A 725 -18.81 -9.75 -4.32
N ILE A 726 -19.48 -10.21 -5.39
CA ILE A 726 -18.87 -11.17 -6.33
C ILE A 726 -17.55 -10.63 -6.91
N HIS A 727 -17.46 -9.31 -7.13
CA HIS A 727 -16.21 -8.67 -7.56
C HIS A 727 -15.12 -8.75 -6.49
N THR A 728 -15.45 -8.44 -5.23
CA THR A 728 -14.50 -8.55 -4.11
C THR A 728 -13.97 -9.99 -3.97
N LEU A 729 -14.86 -10.99 -4.05
CA LEU A 729 -14.48 -12.40 -3.99
C LEU A 729 -13.61 -12.82 -5.19
N THR A 730 -13.83 -12.22 -6.35
CA THR A 730 -12.98 -12.41 -7.53
C THR A 730 -11.58 -11.85 -7.29
N GLN A 731 -11.48 -10.66 -6.68
CA GLN A 731 -10.19 -10.06 -6.35
C GLN A 731 -9.44 -10.81 -5.25
N ASP A 732 -10.15 -11.45 -4.32
CA ASP A 732 -9.55 -12.34 -3.34
C ASP A 732 -8.84 -13.53 -4.04
N VAL A 733 -9.43 -14.10 -5.10
CA VAL A 733 -8.78 -15.14 -5.92
C VAL A 733 -7.51 -14.60 -6.58
N ILE A 734 -7.57 -13.42 -7.21
CA ILE A 734 -6.38 -12.82 -7.85
C ILE A 734 -5.28 -12.53 -6.82
N THR A 735 -5.65 -12.04 -5.63
CA THR A 735 -4.72 -11.78 -4.53
C THR A 735 -4.04 -13.07 -4.05
N LEU A 736 -4.79 -14.18 -3.94
CA LEU A 736 -4.23 -15.50 -3.62
C LEU A 736 -3.22 -15.93 -4.69
N LEU A 737 -3.56 -15.81 -5.98
CA LEU A 737 -2.65 -16.14 -7.07
C LEU A 737 -1.38 -15.28 -7.03
N ASP A 738 -1.51 -13.98 -6.75
CA ASP A 738 -0.37 -13.07 -6.71
C ASP A 738 0.57 -13.38 -5.53
N ALA A 739 0.03 -13.60 -4.34
CA ALA A 739 0.80 -13.96 -3.16
C ALA A 739 1.54 -15.31 -3.32
N LEU A 740 0.94 -16.26 -4.05
CA LEU A 740 1.50 -17.55 -4.43
C LEU A 740 2.29 -17.50 -5.74
N ARG A 741 2.45 -16.33 -6.35
CA ARG A 741 3.17 -16.12 -7.63
C ARG A 741 2.71 -17.04 -8.76
N VAL A 742 1.41 -17.28 -8.86
CA VAL A 742 0.79 -18.08 -9.92
C VAL A 742 0.32 -17.17 -11.05
N LYS A 743 0.90 -17.34 -12.24
CA LYS A 743 0.51 -16.56 -13.44
C LYS A 743 -0.93 -16.82 -13.85
N LYS A 744 -1.26 -18.09 -14.04
CA LYS A 744 -2.57 -18.54 -14.51
C LYS A 744 -3.01 -19.76 -13.74
N ALA A 745 -4.30 -19.84 -13.44
CA ALA A 745 -4.92 -21.00 -12.80
C ALA A 745 -6.26 -21.33 -13.45
N SER A 746 -6.69 -22.58 -13.35
CA SER A 746 -8.10 -22.93 -13.55
C SER A 746 -8.84 -22.76 -12.22
N ILE A 747 -10.15 -22.49 -12.27
CA ILE A 747 -10.98 -22.35 -11.07
C ILE A 747 -12.25 -23.19 -11.18
N VAL A 748 -12.56 -23.93 -10.12
CA VAL A 748 -13.84 -24.66 -9.97
C VAL A 748 -14.51 -24.11 -8.72
N GLY A 749 -15.78 -23.73 -8.84
CA GLY A 749 -16.50 -23.19 -7.69
C GLY A 749 -17.95 -23.62 -7.66
N VAL A 750 -18.52 -23.70 -6.46
CA VAL A 750 -19.93 -24.05 -6.25
C VAL A 750 -20.72 -22.88 -5.67
N SER A 751 -21.98 -22.68 -6.08
CA SER A 751 -22.88 -21.69 -5.47
C SER A 751 -22.27 -20.29 -5.47
N LEU A 752 -22.02 -19.66 -4.32
CA LEU A 752 -21.27 -18.39 -4.22
C LEU A 752 -19.89 -18.47 -4.89
N GLY A 753 -19.15 -19.56 -4.67
CA GLY A 753 -17.89 -19.86 -5.35
C GLY A 753 -18.06 -20.11 -6.84
N GLY A 754 -19.22 -20.61 -7.28
CA GLY A 754 -19.54 -20.81 -8.71
C GLY A 754 -19.76 -19.48 -9.44
N ALA A 755 -20.46 -18.54 -8.81
CA ALA A 755 -20.61 -17.17 -9.31
C ALA A 755 -19.25 -16.45 -9.31
N THR A 756 -18.43 -16.70 -8.29
CA THR A 756 -17.04 -16.20 -8.23
C THR A 756 -16.21 -16.78 -9.39
N ALA A 757 -16.23 -18.09 -9.61
CA ALA A 757 -15.49 -18.76 -10.69
C ALA A 757 -15.87 -18.21 -12.09
N LEU A 758 -17.17 -18.07 -12.35
CA LEU A 758 -17.67 -17.46 -13.58
C LEU A 758 -17.16 -16.02 -13.72
N ASN A 759 -17.33 -15.18 -12.71
CA ASN A 759 -16.89 -13.79 -12.78
C ASN A 759 -15.35 -13.65 -12.89
N SER A 760 -14.57 -14.51 -12.23
CA SER A 760 -13.11 -14.58 -12.39
C SER A 760 -12.72 -14.90 -13.84
N GLY A 761 -13.37 -15.89 -14.46
CA GLY A 761 -13.14 -16.26 -15.85
C GLY A 761 -13.46 -15.14 -16.85
N LEU A 762 -14.55 -14.40 -16.61
CA LEU A 762 -14.97 -13.29 -17.46
C LEU A 762 -14.12 -12.03 -17.27
N ALA A 763 -13.81 -11.66 -16.03
CA ALA A 763 -13.14 -10.40 -15.70
C ALA A 763 -11.61 -10.48 -15.81
N HIS A 764 -11.03 -11.68 -15.66
CA HIS A 764 -9.57 -11.87 -15.68
C HIS A 764 -9.15 -13.03 -16.59
N PRO A 765 -9.48 -13.01 -17.91
CA PRO A 765 -9.12 -14.08 -18.84
C PRO A 765 -7.59 -14.29 -18.97
N ASP A 766 -6.79 -13.27 -18.67
CA ASP A 766 -5.33 -13.36 -18.64
C ASP A 766 -4.78 -14.05 -17.38
N ARG A 767 -5.61 -14.27 -16.37
CA ARG A 767 -5.23 -14.94 -15.11
C ARG A 767 -5.96 -16.26 -14.89
N ILE A 768 -7.12 -16.45 -15.53
CA ILE A 768 -7.93 -17.64 -15.42
C ILE A 768 -7.90 -18.41 -16.73
N SER A 769 -7.26 -19.59 -16.74
CA SER A 769 -7.12 -20.43 -17.92
C SER A 769 -8.40 -21.18 -18.29
N ALA A 770 -9.18 -21.57 -17.27
CA ALA A 770 -10.49 -22.17 -17.43
C ALA A 770 -11.33 -21.99 -16.16
N PHE A 771 -12.66 -22.00 -16.29
CA PHE A 771 -13.56 -22.05 -15.12
C PHE A 771 -14.62 -23.15 -15.22
N VAL A 772 -15.03 -23.68 -14.07
CA VAL A 772 -16.23 -24.51 -13.93
C VAL A 772 -17.13 -23.92 -12.85
N GLY A 773 -18.36 -23.54 -13.23
CA GLY A 773 -19.38 -23.09 -12.29
C GLY A 773 -20.35 -24.22 -11.94
N CYS A 774 -20.39 -24.62 -10.67
CA CYS A 774 -21.28 -25.65 -10.15
C CYS A 774 -22.44 -25.02 -9.38
N ASP A 775 -23.66 -25.51 -9.58
CA ASP A 775 -24.85 -25.26 -8.72
C ASP A 775 -25.00 -23.79 -8.32
N THR A 776 -24.98 -22.92 -9.33
CA THR A 776 -24.89 -21.47 -9.16
C THR A 776 -25.80 -20.75 -10.14
N ASN A 777 -25.87 -19.43 -10.06
CA ASN A 777 -26.58 -18.59 -11.02
C ASN A 777 -25.70 -17.42 -11.47
N ALA A 778 -25.98 -16.88 -12.66
CA ALA A 778 -25.31 -15.69 -13.18
C ALA A 778 -25.96 -14.38 -12.70
N PHE A 779 -27.04 -14.47 -11.91
CA PHE A 779 -27.70 -13.30 -11.34
C PHE A 779 -28.42 -13.66 -10.03
N ALA A 780 -28.62 -12.66 -9.18
CA ALA A 780 -29.45 -12.75 -8.00
C ALA A 780 -30.93 -12.50 -8.37
N PRO A 781 -31.85 -13.43 -8.08
CA PRO A 781 -33.28 -13.18 -8.23
C PRO A 781 -33.76 -12.02 -7.32
N PRO A 782 -34.79 -11.25 -7.71
CA PRO A 782 -35.27 -10.11 -6.91
C PRO A 782 -35.67 -10.45 -5.47
N THR A 783 -36.12 -11.68 -5.21
CA THR A 783 -36.52 -12.16 -3.88
C THR A 783 -35.36 -12.66 -3.01
N ASN A 784 -34.15 -12.76 -3.57
CA ASN A 784 -33.01 -13.43 -2.92
C ASN A 784 -32.54 -12.71 -1.66
N ALA A 785 -32.53 -11.38 -1.65
CA ALA A 785 -32.13 -10.58 -0.49
C ALA A 785 -33.01 -10.86 0.74
N ASN A 786 -34.34 -10.91 0.56
CA ASN A 786 -35.25 -11.23 1.66
C ASN A 786 -35.01 -12.64 2.20
N ALA A 787 -34.87 -13.63 1.32
CA ALA A 787 -34.61 -15.01 1.71
C ALA A 787 -33.29 -15.20 2.47
N TRP A 788 -32.23 -14.45 2.13
CA TRP A 788 -30.97 -14.48 2.87
C TRP A 788 -31.04 -13.75 4.20
N ASN A 789 -31.73 -12.61 4.28
CA ASN A 789 -31.96 -11.90 5.53
C ASN A 789 -32.78 -12.72 6.53
N GLU A 790 -33.79 -13.48 6.07
CA GLU A 790 -34.53 -14.42 6.92
C GLU A 790 -33.62 -15.51 7.50
N ARG A 791 -32.65 -16.02 6.73
CA ARG A 791 -31.66 -17.00 7.22
C ARG A 791 -30.73 -16.40 8.26
N VAL A 792 -30.29 -15.15 8.07
CA VAL A 792 -29.53 -14.41 9.08
C VAL A 792 -30.35 -14.32 10.39
N GLN A 793 -31.64 -14.01 10.31
CA GLN A 793 -32.50 -13.91 11.49
C GLN A 793 -32.68 -15.24 12.23
N ILE A 794 -32.69 -16.38 11.52
CA ILE A 794 -32.71 -17.71 12.17
C ILE A 794 -31.44 -17.88 13.03
N ALA A 795 -30.27 -17.62 12.44
CA ALA A 795 -29.00 -17.74 13.15
C ALA A 795 -28.86 -16.75 14.33
N GLU A 796 -29.36 -15.52 14.18
CA GLU A 796 -29.33 -14.51 15.24
C GLU A 796 -30.19 -14.89 16.46
N LYS A 797 -31.30 -15.62 16.25
CA LYS A 797 -32.19 -16.05 17.34
C LYS A 797 -31.60 -17.16 18.20
N GLU A 798 -30.80 -18.06 17.62
CA GLU A 798 -30.23 -19.20 18.35
C GLU A 798 -29.16 -18.76 19.35
N GLY A 799 -28.37 -17.73 19.01
CA GLY A 799 -27.43 -17.10 19.94
C GLY A 799 -26.24 -17.98 20.34
N LEU A 800 -25.92 -19.02 19.56
CA LEU A 800 -24.76 -19.89 19.79
C LEU A 800 -23.45 -19.09 19.69
N LYS A 801 -22.47 -19.38 20.55
CA LYS A 801 -21.17 -18.71 20.60
C LYS A 801 -20.03 -19.71 20.79
N THR A 802 -18.84 -19.34 20.34
CA THR A 802 -17.59 -20.02 20.71
C THR A 802 -17.29 -19.84 22.21
N SER A 803 -16.30 -20.57 22.74
CA SER A 803 -15.79 -20.36 24.09
C SER A 803 -15.17 -18.96 24.30
N SER A 804 -14.69 -18.30 23.24
CA SER A 804 -14.21 -16.91 23.25
C SER A 804 -15.33 -15.87 23.14
N GLY A 805 -16.59 -16.30 22.99
CA GLY A 805 -17.76 -15.44 22.91
C GLY A 805 -18.13 -14.97 21.50
N GLU A 806 -17.47 -15.48 20.46
CA GLU A 806 -17.78 -15.12 19.07
C GLU A 806 -19.10 -15.75 18.63
N PRO A 807 -20.05 -14.98 18.06
CA PRO A 807 -21.32 -15.52 17.59
C PRO A 807 -21.14 -16.45 16.38
N LEU A 808 -21.81 -17.61 16.45
CA LEU A 808 -21.82 -18.63 15.40
C LEU A 808 -23.21 -18.72 14.76
N VAL A 809 -23.27 -19.34 13.58
CA VAL A 809 -24.52 -19.54 12.85
C VAL A 809 -25.51 -20.47 13.57
N GLY A 810 -25.04 -21.51 14.25
CA GLY A 810 -25.91 -22.39 15.04
C GLY A 810 -26.46 -23.61 14.31
N GLU A 811 -27.09 -24.49 15.08
CA GLU A 811 -27.63 -25.79 14.66
C GLU A 811 -28.88 -25.66 13.80
N GLU A 812 -29.78 -24.71 14.11
CA GLU A 812 -31.08 -24.59 13.43
C GLU A 812 -30.88 -24.24 11.95
N LEU A 813 -30.08 -23.20 11.68
CA LEU A 813 -29.79 -22.84 10.29
C LEU A 813 -28.97 -23.92 9.59
N ALA A 814 -28.08 -24.62 10.30
CA ALA A 814 -27.32 -25.73 9.75
C ALA A 814 -28.22 -26.88 9.28
N GLU A 815 -29.16 -27.34 10.11
CA GLU A 815 -30.10 -28.40 9.73
C GLU A 815 -30.94 -27.99 8.51
N VAL A 816 -31.58 -26.83 8.57
CA VAL A 816 -32.48 -26.35 7.51
C VAL A 816 -31.73 -26.15 6.20
N THR A 817 -30.51 -25.60 6.25
CA THR A 817 -29.69 -25.36 5.06
C THR A 817 -29.21 -26.66 4.44
N VAL A 818 -28.65 -27.56 5.24
CA VAL A 818 -28.08 -28.82 4.72
C VAL A 818 -29.20 -29.75 4.23
N ARG A 819 -30.36 -29.78 4.89
CA ARG A 819 -31.52 -30.57 4.42
C ARG A 819 -31.99 -30.16 3.03
N ARG A 820 -31.84 -28.89 2.66
CA ARG A 820 -32.14 -28.38 1.32
C ARG A 820 -31.04 -28.70 0.31
N TRP A 821 -29.78 -28.78 0.75
CA TRP A 821 -28.63 -28.96 -0.14
C TRP A 821 -28.43 -30.38 -0.65
N PHE A 822 -28.93 -31.40 0.07
CA PHE A 822 -28.74 -32.80 -0.29
C PHE A 822 -30.05 -33.44 -0.75
N VAL A 823 -29.98 -34.42 -1.65
CA VAL A 823 -31.18 -35.19 -2.01
C VAL A 823 -31.62 -36.07 -0.83
N LYS A 824 -32.91 -36.41 -0.79
CA LYS A 824 -33.48 -37.17 0.34
C LYS A 824 -32.77 -38.52 0.48
N GLU A 825 -32.49 -39.18 -0.64
CA GLU A 825 -31.88 -40.49 -0.71
C GLU A 825 -30.46 -40.51 -0.09
N SER A 826 -29.75 -39.38 -0.11
CA SER A 826 -28.42 -39.24 0.50
C SER A 826 -28.46 -39.32 2.03
N TYR A 827 -29.61 -39.05 2.67
CA TYR A 827 -29.79 -39.24 4.11
C TYR A 827 -30.02 -40.71 4.50
N ASP A 828 -30.48 -41.53 3.56
CA ASP A 828 -30.74 -42.95 3.79
C ASP A 828 -29.46 -43.81 3.63
N ASP A 829 -28.39 -43.23 3.08
CA ASP A 829 -27.07 -43.83 2.96
C ASP A 829 -26.19 -43.50 4.18
N ALA A 830 -25.66 -44.54 4.84
CA ALA A 830 -24.93 -44.40 6.09
C ALA A 830 -23.58 -43.64 5.97
N GLU A 831 -22.91 -43.73 4.83
CA GLU A 831 -21.64 -43.02 4.60
C GLU A 831 -21.89 -41.57 4.20
N LEU A 832 -22.88 -41.31 3.33
CA LEU A 832 -23.30 -39.95 3.00
C LEU A 832 -23.88 -39.22 4.21
N ALA A 833 -24.60 -39.90 5.10
CA ALA A 833 -25.10 -39.32 6.34
C ALA A 833 -23.99 -38.74 7.24
N LYS A 834 -22.82 -39.41 7.32
CA LYS A 834 -21.65 -38.88 8.05
C LYS A 834 -21.10 -37.61 7.39
N LYS A 835 -21.05 -37.59 6.05
CA LYS A 835 -20.58 -36.42 5.29
C LYS A 835 -21.55 -35.24 5.44
N ILE A 836 -22.84 -35.52 5.38
CA ILE A 836 -23.91 -34.56 5.66
C ILE A 836 -23.73 -33.96 7.05
N GLN A 837 -23.48 -34.78 8.07
CA GLN A 837 -23.21 -34.28 9.42
C GLN A 837 -21.99 -33.36 9.46
N ARG A 838 -20.89 -33.75 8.79
CA ARG A 838 -19.71 -32.90 8.68
C ARG A 838 -20.01 -31.55 8.01
N VAL A 839 -20.85 -31.53 6.97
CA VAL A 839 -21.29 -30.27 6.34
C VAL A 839 -22.17 -29.45 7.29
N LYS A 840 -23.05 -30.08 8.09
CA LYS A 840 -23.79 -29.37 9.15
C LYS A 840 -22.85 -28.71 10.14
N ASP A 841 -21.79 -29.42 10.57
CA ASP A 841 -20.80 -28.86 11.50
C ASP A 841 -20.05 -27.66 10.90
N MET A 842 -19.73 -27.70 9.59
CA MET A 842 -19.15 -26.55 8.87
C MET A 842 -20.08 -25.34 8.88
N VAL A 843 -21.36 -25.53 8.57
CA VAL A 843 -22.36 -24.45 8.57
C VAL A 843 -22.55 -23.90 9.99
N LYS A 844 -22.72 -24.78 10.97
CA LYS A 844 -22.90 -24.46 12.39
C LYS A 844 -21.76 -23.60 12.94
N THR A 845 -20.52 -23.92 12.57
CA THR A 845 -19.30 -23.24 13.04
C THR A 845 -18.92 -22.03 12.18
N ASN A 846 -19.77 -21.58 11.26
CA ASN A 846 -19.56 -20.33 10.55
C ASN A 846 -19.70 -19.13 11.48
N SER A 847 -18.83 -18.13 11.31
CA SER A 847 -18.96 -16.85 12.03
C SER A 847 -20.26 -16.18 11.60
N LEU A 848 -21.17 -15.93 12.56
CA LEU A 848 -22.40 -15.22 12.26
C LEU A 848 -22.13 -13.79 11.72
N PRO A 849 -21.22 -12.98 12.31
CA PRO A 849 -20.81 -11.72 11.70
C PRO A 849 -20.32 -11.87 10.24
N GLY A 850 -19.43 -12.83 9.98
CA GLY A 850 -18.92 -13.09 8.64
C GLY A 850 -20.01 -13.53 7.66
N PHE A 851 -20.95 -14.36 8.10
CA PHE A 851 -22.11 -14.79 7.33
C PHE A 851 -23.00 -13.61 6.93
N ARG A 852 -23.31 -12.70 7.87
CA ARG A 852 -24.08 -11.47 7.58
C ARG A 852 -23.43 -10.59 6.52
N ASP A 853 -22.12 -10.51 6.51
CA ASP A 853 -21.41 -9.78 5.48
C ASP A 853 -21.40 -10.54 4.15
N SER A 854 -21.27 -11.87 4.19
CA SER A 854 -21.21 -12.72 3.00
C SER A 854 -22.50 -12.70 2.19
N VAL A 855 -23.68 -12.67 2.86
CA VAL A 855 -24.97 -12.67 2.16
C VAL A 855 -25.17 -11.46 1.26
N LYS A 856 -24.50 -10.34 1.56
CA LYS A 856 -24.55 -9.11 0.75
C LYS A 856 -24.10 -9.36 -0.69
N ALA A 857 -23.15 -10.28 -0.90
CA ALA A 857 -22.69 -10.68 -2.23
C ALA A 857 -23.80 -11.34 -3.08
N LEU A 858 -24.82 -11.89 -2.43
CA LEU A 858 -25.94 -12.60 -3.05
C LEU A 858 -27.23 -11.76 -3.11
N HIS A 859 -27.24 -10.55 -2.54
CA HIS A 859 -28.42 -9.68 -2.56
C HIS A 859 -28.73 -9.17 -3.97
N GLN A 860 -27.71 -8.70 -4.68
CA GLN A 860 -27.88 -8.09 -5.99
C GLN A 860 -26.59 -8.21 -6.81
N TYR A 861 -26.57 -9.12 -7.76
CA TYR A 861 -25.56 -9.19 -8.81
C TYR A 861 -26.21 -9.66 -10.10
N ASP A 862 -25.68 -9.22 -11.24
CA ASP A 862 -26.05 -9.73 -12.56
C ASP A 862 -24.82 -9.66 -13.45
N ILE A 863 -24.35 -10.82 -13.91
CA ILE A 863 -23.15 -10.93 -14.76
C ILE A 863 -23.49 -11.46 -16.16
N ARG A 864 -24.78 -11.64 -16.48
CA ARG A 864 -25.22 -12.21 -17.77
C ARG A 864 -24.75 -11.42 -18.98
N ASP A 865 -24.78 -10.09 -18.90
CA ASP A 865 -24.35 -9.21 -20.00
C ASP A 865 -22.87 -9.42 -20.38
N LYS A 866 -22.04 -9.87 -19.43
CA LYS A 866 -20.61 -10.13 -19.65
C LYS A 866 -20.34 -11.52 -20.22
N MET A 867 -21.33 -12.41 -20.21
CA MET A 867 -21.19 -13.79 -20.71
C MET A 867 -21.27 -13.86 -22.23
N ALA A 868 -22.04 -12.96 -22.83
CA ALA A 868 -22.22 -12.90 -24.27
C ALA A 868 -20.88 -12.64 -24.97
N GLY A 869 -20.46 -13.57 -25.82
CA GLY A 869 -19.21 -13.44 -26.58
C GLY A 869 -17.93 -13.87 -25.85
N TYR A 870 -18.02 -14.45 -24.65
CA TYR A 870 -16.84 -15.05 -23.98
C TYR A 870 -16.15 -16.09 -24.87
N GLN A 871 -14.84 -15.96 -25.06
CA GLN A 871 -14.01 -16.84 -25.90
C GLN A 871 -13.08 -17.77 -25.10
N GLY A 872 -13.07 -17.65 -23.77
CA GLY A 872 -12.24 -18.50 -22.92
C GLY A 872 -12.88 -19.87 -22.68
N LYS A 873 -12.18 -20.72 -21.92
CA LYS A 873 -12.60 -22.09 -21.62
C LYS A 873 -13.50 -22.10 -20.37
N GLY A 874 -14.80 -22.30 -20.54
CA GLY A 874 -15.77 -22.35 -19.44
C GLY A 874 -16.70 -23.56 -19.55
N ALA A 875 -17.12 -24.10 -18.40
CA ALA A 875 -18.14 -25.15 -18.32
C ALA A 875 -19.04 -24.97 -17.11
N PHE A 876 -20.19 -25.64 -17.14
CA PHE A 876 -21.16 -25.64 -16.05
C PHE A 876 -21.50 -27.07 -15.64
N LEU A 877 -21.76 -27.26 -14.34
CA LEU A 877 -22.19 -28.52 -13.74
C LEU A 877 -23.31 -28.24 -12.74
N VAL A 878 -24.27 -29.16 -12.60
CA VAL A 878 -25.39 -29.01 -11.66
C VAL A 878 -25.89 -30.37 -11.18
N GLY A 879 -26.26 -30.48 -9.91
CA GLY A 879 -26.98 -31.63 -9.39
C GLY A 879 -28.42 -31.65 -9.89
N ALA A 880 -28.89 -32.82 -10.35
CA ALA A 880 -30.25 -32.98 -10.88
C ALA A 880 -31.35 -32.61 -9.85
N GLY A 881 -31.06 -32.76 -8.55
CA GLY A 881 -31.95 -32.47 -7.44
C GLY A 881 -31.92 -31.04 -6.92
N ASP A 882 -31.11 -30.13 -7.48
CA ASP A 882 -30.97 -28.75 -6.99
C ASP A 882 -32.09 -27.80 -7.45
N GLY A 883 -33.33 -28.18 -7.12
CA GLY A 883 -34.53 -27.39 -7.38
C GLY A 883 -34.66 -26.92 -8.83
N VAL A 884 -34.64 -25.59 -9.04
CA VAL A 884 -34.80 -24.98 -10.37
C VAL A 884 -33.48 -24.68 -11.07
N LEU A 885 -32.33 -24.93 -10.43
CA LEU A 885 -31.03 -24.57 -10.97
C LEU A 885 -30.67 -25.35 -12.25
N PRO A 886 -30.98 -26.65 -12.44
CA PRO A 886 -30.69 -27.33 -13.70
C PRO A 886 -31.29 -26.64 -14.93
N LYS A 887 -32.54 -26.19 -14.82
CA LYS A 887 -33.21 -25.40 -15.86
C LYS A 887 -32.60 -24.00 -15.98
N THR A 888 -32.42 -23.31 -14.86
CA THR A 888 -31.96 -21.91 -14.83
C THR A 888 -30.54 -21.77 -15.38
N MET A 889 -29.62 -22.64 -14.97
CA MET A 889 -28.24 -22.68 -15.45
C MET A 889 -28.19 -23.00 -16.94
N LYS A 890 -29.03 -23.91 -17.44
CA LYS A 890 -29.11 -24.18 -18.87
C LYS A 890 -29.51 -22.93 -19.66
N GLU A 891 -30.69 -22.40 -19.35
CA GLU A 891 -31.33 -21.34 -20.14
C GLU A 891 -30.62 -19.97 -20.02
N ASN A 892 -30.06 -19.66 -18.85
CA ASN A 892 -29.49 -18.34 -18.56
C ASN A 892 -27.96 -18.32 -18.50
N MET A 893 -27.29 -19.48 -18.52
CA MET A 893 -25.83 -19.55 -18.43
C MET A 893 -25.22 -20.36 -19.57
N ALA A 894 -25.48 -21.66 -19.62
CA ALA A 894 -24.87 -22.57 -20.58
C ALA A 894 -25.21 -22.18 -22.03
N ASP A 895 -26.48 -21.90 -22.33
CA ASP A 895 -26.94 -21.47 -23.65
C ASP A 895 -26.52 -20.02 -24.00
N LYS A 896 -26.01 -19.25 -23.03
CA LYS A 896 -25.72 -17.81 -23.16
C LYS A 896 -24.23 -17.47 -23.10
N LEU A 897 -23.38 -18.40 -22.68
CA LEU A 897 -21.93 -18.20 -22.61
C LEU A 897 -21.31 -18.34 -24.00
N GLY A 898 -20.80 -17.25 -24.57
CA GLY A 898 -20.10 -17.30 -25.86
C GLY A 898 -20.94 -17.98 -26.96
N SER A 899 -20.43 -19.08 -27.53
CA SER A 899 -21.12 -19.92 -28.52
C SER A 899 -22.11 -20.94 -27.94
N GLY A 900 -22.36 -20.89 -26.63
CA GLY A 900 -23.03 -21.92 -25.86
C GLY A 900 -22.07 -23.04 -25.45
N VAL A 901 -22.25 -23.57 -24.23
CA VAL A 901 -21.49 -24.72 -23.70
C VAL A 901 -22.42 -25.77 -23.14
N GLU A 902 -22.00 -27.03 -23.13
CA GLU A 902 -22.80 -28.11 -22.50
C GLU A 902 -22.82 -27.95 -20.97
N LEU A 903 -24.01 -28.15 -20.38
CA LEU A 903 -24.21 -28.25 -18.93
C LEU A 903 -24.21 -29.72 -18.51
N LYS A 904 -23.26 -30.11 -17.65
CA LYS A 904 -23.24 -31.46 -17.06
C LYS A 904 -24.27 -31.54 -15.92
N VAL A 905 -25.26 -32.42 -16.07
CA VAL A 905 -26.18 -32.79 -14.99
C VAL A 905 -25.65 -34.03 -14.27
N VAL A 906 -25.61 -33.98 -12.94
CA VAL A 906 -25.15 -35.06 -12.05
C VAL A 906 -26.36 -35.67 -11.35
N GLU A 907 -26.62 -36.94 -11.65
CA GLU A 907 -27.80 -37.64 -11.14
C GLU A 907 -27.65 -38.06 -9.67
N GLY A 908 -28.75 -38.00 -8.94
CA GLY A 908 -28.78 -38.33 -7.51
C GLY A 908 -27.89 -37.43 -6.65
N ALA A 909 -27.75 -36.16 -7.04
CA ALA A 909 -27.09 -35.10 -6.28
C ALA A 909 -27.94 -33.82 -6.28
N GLY A 910 -27.87 -33.06 -5.19
CA GLY A 910 -28.45 -31.74 -5.00
C GLY A 910 -27.40 -30.64 -5.17
N HIS A 911 -27.40 -29.66 -4.28
CA HIS A 911 -26.60 -28.43 -4.35
C HIS A 911 -25.09 -28.63 -4.15
N LEU A 912 -24.67 -29.76 -3.55
CA LEU A 912 -23.25 -30.06 -3.27
C LEU A 912 -22.83 -31.37 -3.97
N PRO A 913 -22.84 -31.43 -5.32
CA PRO A 913 -22.53 -32.66 -6.04
C PRO A 913 -21.10 -33.15 -5.82
N MET A 914 -20.16 -32.27 -5.47
CA MET A 914 -18.79 -32.68 -5.11
C MET A 914 -18.72 -33.48 -3.80
N VAL A 915 -19.76 -33.44 -2.96
CA VAL A 915 -19.86 -34.24 -1.73
C VAL A 915 -20.67 -35.52 -1.97
N GLU A 916 -21.77 -35.44 -2.73
CA GLU A 916 -22.65 -36.59 -2.99
C GLU A 916 -22.09 -37.54 -4.07
N ARG A 917 -21.45 -36.98 -5.09
CA ARG A 917 -20.90 -37.70 -6.25
C ARG A 917 -19.47 -37.22 -6.60
N PRO A 918 -18.52 -37.25 -5.64
CA PRO A 918 -17.16 -36.70 -5.82
C PRO A 918 -16.44 -37.26 -7.04
N GLN A 919 -16.54 -38.59 -7.28
CA GLN A 919 -15.90 -39.26 -8.41
C GLN A 919 -16.40 -38.75 -9.77
N GLU A 920 -17.72 -38.56 -9.93
CA GLU A 920 -18.31 -38.10 -11.19
C GLU A 920 -17.93 -36.65 -11.47
N VAL A 921 -17.95 -35.80 -10.44
CA VAL A 921 -17.50 -34.41 -10.54
C VAL A 921 -16.01 -34.35 -10.88
N ALA A 922 -15.17 -35.15 -10.21
CA ALA A 922 -13.74 -35.22 -10.48
C ALA A 922 -13.43 -35.69 -11.91
N GLN A 923 -14.13 -36.71 -12.41
CA GLN A 923 -14.00 -37.19 -13.79
C GLN A 923 -14.38 -36.12 -14.81
N PHE A 924 -15.49 -35.42 -14.59
CA PHE A 924 -15.91 -34.33 -15.47
C PHE A 924 -14.87 -33.21 -15.51
N VAL A 925 -14.44 -32.72 -14.35
CA VAL A 925 -13.46 -31.63 -14.27
C VAL A 925 -12.12 -32.05 -14.86
N ALA A 926 -11.62 -33.26 -14.58
CA ALA A 926 -10.36 -33.74 -15.15
C ALA A 926 -10.42 -33.78 -16.68
N LYS A 927 -11.48 -34.39 -17.23
CA LYS A 927 -11.70 -34.45 -18.69
C LYS A 927 -11.79 -33.05 -19.31
N PHE A 928 -12.53 -32.15 -18.67
CA PHE A 928 -12.69 -30.76 -19.15
C PHE A 928 -11.39 -29.98 -19.12
N LEU A 929 -10.55 -30.13 -18.09
CA LEU A 929 -9.30 -29.39 -18.01
C LEU A 929 -8.23 -29.94 -18.97
N GLU A 930 -8.22 -31.26 -19.22
CA GLU A 930 -7.24 -31.92 -20.09
C GLU A 930 -7.55 -31.83 -21.60
N GLY A 931 -8.82 -31.91 -21.99
CA GLY A 931 -9.26 -31.74 -23.38
C GLY A 931 -9.54 -30.29 -23.68
#